data_AF-A0A7Y2PZK6-F1
#
_entry.id   AF-A0A7Y2PZK6-F1
#
_cell.length_a   1.000
_cell.length_b   1.000
_cell.length_c   1.000
_cell.angle_alpha   90.00
_cell.angle_beta   90.00
_cell.angle_gamma   90.00
#
_symmetry.space_group_name_H-M   'P 1'
#
loop_
_entity.id
_entity.type
_entity.pdbx_description
1 polymer ?
#
loop_
_entity_poly.entity_id
_entity_poly.type
_entity_poly.pdbx_seq_one_letter_code
_entity_poly.pdbx_strand_id
1 'polypeptide(L)'
;MGSLSFGAFEIVVITQLFPRGREFVAGRYPPSVLAIYDVVTADPGWGAATTWAEQSLVVARVLRERPDLAAAYQSDIDAGYMGFGDGGDDEMDAAIRAVEQAGADERGLPESLPEDGMLGGEDSEGPEWAPSPPPTRGPGLPRPAPSPAAPPPPLPTDEPDQQEQQAEEQVQTGADEGAAESVATWLNAQLSDPATPLRVGRTADLMVFFGEKSQAAVAAVAATITIPAGQEHLDVQIRLASLDFVVPSLAQPHRISREGRSESRAHFDITPKHEGPSKLSVHVDVDGNFLQRLDITFDIGTDAEPEIANYGRPASAAGVLKPRVAKLEFMPAVGGYEVTAGDVLPEPVMIWITQDELGARIKSVREALLGFVSDKAVSLELDLAPEVTDAALRKLAFEGYLLFRALFAGPQASPQLKQIGTWLRESLSDDVRTLQVVSTGFPVPWPLMYLADRFDTTPLSWDNFVGMRHVVEQVTMAKIETHADPTIASTPELSVRVLFNEGIDASMPSHPIAAQREYWRNRGVVLTEGTTVDDLIGTALTSSTTDKVLYLYCHAQTSPSDAQDSCLILTGGERVTLGQLSVFAPWEDALTARPLVFLNACESAELTPDFYDGFVLYFLAKGARGVIGTECKTPGLFASEWAKAFFDELFAGNALGEVVLDLRRRFLSDHNNPLGLLYGVHCDTDTVVAPALVPQSGR
;
A
#
# COMPACT_ATOMS: atom_id res chain seq x y z
N MET A 1 -29.60 -5.81 -21.87
CA MET A 1 -30.62 -4.81 -22.22
C MET A 1 -30.27 -3.57 -21.41
N GLY A 2 -29.81 -2.51 -22.08
CA GLY A 2 -29.29 -1.31 -21.43
C GLY A 2 -30.37 -0.54 -20.69
N SER A 3 -30.04 0.02 -19.53
CA SER A 3 -30.92 0.95 -18.81
C SER A 3 -31.13 2.20 -19.66
N LEU A 4 -32.39 2.51 -19.95
CA LEU A 4 -32.81 3.76 -20.59
C LEU A 4 -32.58 4.92 -19.60
N SER A 5 -31.38 5.50 -19.61
CA SER A 5 -31.06 6.72 -18.86
C SER A 5 -31.25 7.92 -19.79
N PHE A 6 -32.43 8.52 -19.76
CA PHE A 6 -32.66 9.83 -20.37
C PHE A 6 -31.77 10.87 -19.70
N GLY A 7 -31.04 11.67 -20.47
CA GLY A 7 -30.28 12.79 -19.93
C GLY A 7 -31.20 13.93 -19.51
N ALA A 8 -30.94 14.55 -18.35
CA ALA A 8 -31.69 15.74 -17.91
C ALA A 8 -31.69 16.85 -18.97
N PHE A 9 -30.59 16.99 -19.71
CA PHE A 9 -30.47 17.86 -20.88
C PHE A 9 -31.53 17.58 -21.97
N GLU A 10 -31.75 16.30 -22.32
CA GLU A 10 -32.69 15.92 -23.38
C GLU A 10 -34.14 16.22 -22.99
N ILE A 11 -34.49 15.97 -21.72
CA ILE A 11 -35.80 16.29 -21.14
C ILE A 11 -36.09 17.79 -21.24
N VAL A 12 -35.12 18.61 -20.88
CA VAL A 12 -35.26 20.07 -20.92
C VAL A 12 -35.37 20.56 -22.37
N VAL A 13 -34.59 20.01 -23.29
CA VAL A 13 -34.68 20.37 -24.72
C VAL A 13 -36.05 19.99 -25.30
N ILE A 14 -36.57 18.80 -25.01
CA ILE A 14 -37.93 18.39 -25.43
C ILE A 14 -38.98 19.36 -24.86
N THR A 15 -38.85 19.72 -23.59
CA THR A 15 -39.76 20.63 -22.89
C THR A 15 -39.89 21.97 -23.64
N GLN A 16 -38.77 22.52 -24.13
CA GLN A 16 -38.76 23.78 -24.89
C GLN A 16 -39.49 23.72 -26.24
N LEU A 17 -39.67 22.52 -26.81
CA LEU A 17 -40.36 22.36 -28.09
C LEU A 17 -41.87 22.52 -27.94
N PHE A 18 -42.43 22.12 -26.80
CA PHE A 18 -43.87 21.92 -26.64
C PHE A 18 -44.70 23.21 -26.64
N PRO A 19 -44.22 24.36 -26.11
CA PRO A 19 -44.92 25.64 -26.25
C PRO A 19 -45.14 26.09 -27.70
N ARG A 20 -44.38 25.55 -28.67
CA ARG A 20 -44.51 25.90 -30.11
C ARG A 20 -45.70 25.23 -30.80
N GLY A 21 -46.40 24.34 -30.10
CA GLY A 21 -47.65 23.74 -30.54
C GLY A 21 -47.47 22.45 -31.35
N ARG A 22 -48.54 21.64 -31.34
CA ARG A 22 -48.57 20.29 -31.92
C ARG A 22 -48.18 20.23 -33.40
N GLU A 23 -48.64 21.18 -34.21
CA GLU A 23 -48.34 21.23 -35.66
C GLU A 23 -46.85 21.47 -35.93
N PHE A 24 -46.18 22.28 -35.10
CA PHE A 24 -44.74 22.52 -35.20
C PHE A 24 -43.94 21.25 -34.89
N VAL A 25 -44.32 20.53 -33.82
CA VAL A 25 -43.67 19.28 -33.43
C VAL A 25 -43.86 18.21 -34.50
N ALA A 26 -45.09 18.02 -34.98
CA ALA A 26 -45.43 17.04 -36.01
C ALA A 26 -44.73 17.28 -37.36
N GLY A 27 -44.43 18.54 -37.70
CA GLY A 27 -43.81 18.90 -38.98
C GLY A 27 -42.28 18.82 -39.01
N ARG A 28 -41.61 18.70 -37.85
CA ARG A 28 -40.15 18.89 -37.76
C ARG A 28 -39.41 17.85 -36.92
N TYR A 29 -40.12 17.04 -36.14
CA TYR A 29 -39.52 16.04 -35.26
C TYR A 29 -40.09 14.63 -35.52
N PRO A 30 -39.36 13.57 -35.12
CA PRO A 30 -39.81 12.19 -35.28
C PRO A 30 -41.15 11.90 -34.59
N PRO A 31 -41.88 10.84 -35.01
CA PRO A 31 -43.15 10.44 -34.39
C PRO A 31 -43.07 10.18 -32.89
N SER A 32 -41.91 9.76 -32.36
CA SER A 32 -41.69 9.57 -30.92
C SER A 32 -41.85 10.88 -30.14
N VAL A 33 -41.31 11.99 -30.63
CA VAL A 33 -41.42 13.32 -30.00
C VAL A 33 -42.85 13.83 -30.04
N LEU A 34 -43.59 13.58 -31.13
CA LEU A 34 -45.00 13.92 -31.21
C LEU A 34 -45.86 13.09 -30.25
N ALA A 35 -45.53 11.81 -30.08
CA ALA A 35 -46.22 10.95 -29.12
C ALA A 35 -45.98 11.41 -27.67
N ILE A 36 -44.76 11.83 -27.33
CA ILE A 36 -44.44 12.42 -26.03
C ILE A 36 -45.20 13.74 -25.85
N TYR A 37 -45.22 14.61 -26.87
CA TYR A 37 -45.98 15.86 -26.85
C TYR A 37 -47.46 15.63 -26.52
N ASP A 38 -48.11 14.69 -27.20
CA ASP A 38 -49.55 14.43 -27.05
C ASP A 38 -49.89 13.93 -25.64
N VAL A 39 -49.00 13.16 -25.01
CA VAL A 39 -49.20 12.64 -23.66
C VAL A 39 -48.87 13.69 -22.59
N VAL A 40 -47.75 14.41 -22.75
CA VAL A 40 -47.33 15.45 -21.78
C VAL A 40 -48.31 16.61 -21.76
N THR A 41 -48.76 17.10 -22.91
CA THR A 41 -49.67 18.27 -22.95
C THR A 41 -51.10 17.94 -22.50
N ALA A 42 -51.46 16.66 -22.44
CA ALA A 42 -52.71 16.17 -21.84
C ALA A 42 -52.58 15.92 -20.32
N ASP A 43 -51.37 15.93 -19.76
CA ASP A 43 -51.14 15.76 -18.33
C ASP A 43 -51.63 17.00 -17.55
N PRO A 44 -52.49 16.85 -16.52
CA PRO A 44 -52.98 17.97 -15.73
C PRO A 44 -51.88 18.82 -15.09
N GLY A 45 -50.73 18.21 -14.77
CA GLY A 45 -49.55 18.87 -14.22
C GLY A 45 -48.85 19.78 -15.21
N TRP A 46 -48.93 19.51 -16.52
CA TRP A 46 -48.34 20.37 -17.55
C TRP A 46 -49.02 21.75 -17.61
N GLY A 47 -50.36 21.77 -17.54
CA GLY A 47 -51.13 23.01 -17.55
C GLY A 47 -51.04 23.83 -16.26
N ALA A 48 -50.61 23.19 -15.16
CA ALA A 48 -50.43 23.82 -13.85
C ALA A 48 -49.01 24.37 -13.63
N ALA A 49 -48.02 23.88 -14.39
CA ALA A 49 -46.63 24.31 -14.30
C ALA A 49 -46.44 25.73 -14.83
N THR A 50 -45.77 26.58 -14.04
CA THR A 50 -45.55 28.00 -14.33
C THR A 50 -44.10 28.32 -14.73
N THR A 51 -43.17 27.38 -14.48
CA THR A 51 -41.75 27.51 -14.81
C THR A 51 -41.27 26.37 -15.73
N TRP A 52 -40.16 26.57 -16.43
CA TRP A 52 -39.55 25.52 -17.26
C TRP A 52 -39.09 24.31 -16.46
N ALA A 53 -38.56 24.52 -15.26
CA ALA A 53 -38.21 23.43 -14.36
C ALA A 53 -39.43 22.56 -14.02
N GLU A 54 -40.56 23.16 -13.65
CA GLU A 54 -41.80 22.42 -13.35
C GLU A 54 -42.33 21.67 -14.59
N GLN A 55 -42.24 22.28 -15.77
CA GLN A 55 -42.63 21.64 -17.03
C GLN A 55 -41.73 20.45 -17.39
N SER A 56 -40.41 20.59 -17.19
CA SER A 56 -39.44 19.51 -17.43
C SER A 56 -39.61 18.35 -16.45
N LEU A 57 -40.01 18.61 -15.21
CA LEU A 57 -40.35 17.55 -14.25
C LEU A 57 -41.60 16.77 -14.67
N VAL A 58 -42.59 17.41 -15.31
CA VAL A 58 -43.74 16.71 -15.88
C VAL A 58 -43.33 15.80 -17.04
N VAL A 59 -42.46 16.29 -17.94
CA VAL A 59 -41.91 15.47 -19.04
C VAL A 59 -41.12 14.28 -18.51
N ALA A 60 -40.25 14.50 -17.53
CA ALA A 60 -39.46 13.46 -16.87
C ALA A 60 -40.36 12.38 -16.26
N ARG A 61 -41.40 12.78 -15.52
CA ARG A 61 -42.38 11.85 -14.93
C ARG A 61 -43.12 11.04 -15.99
N VAL A 62 -43.63 11.70 -17.04
CA VAL A 62 -44.38 11.01 -18.11
C VAL A 62 -43.52 9.97 -18.82
N LEU A 63 -42.26 10.30 -19.13
CA LEU A 63 -41.33 9.35 -19.77
C LEU A 63 -40.98 8.17 -18.87
N ARG A 64 -40.90 8.39 -17.55
CA ARG A 64 -40.70 7.33 -16.56
C ARG A 64 -41.90 6.40 -16.46
N GLU A 65 -43.11 6.95 -16.44
CA GLU A 65 -44.36 6.18 -16.36
C GLU A 65 -44.72 5.47 -17.68
N ARG A 66 -44.07 5.87 -18.79
CA ARG A 66 -44.30 5.35 -20.14
C ARG A 66 -43.00 4.89 -20.79
N PRO A 67 -42.44 3.74 -20.34
CA PRO A 67 -41.18 3.20 -20.86
C PRO A 67 -41.25 2.87 -22.36
N ASP A 68 -42.45 2.66 -22.91
CA ASP A 68 -42.68 2.50 -24.34
C ASP A 68 -42.38 3.77 -25.15
N LEU A 69 -42.72 4.95 -24.61
CA LEU A 69 -42.41 6.25 -25.23
C LEU A 69 -40.93 6.59 -25.09
N ALA A 70 -40.35 6.28 -23.93
CA ALA A 70 -38.93 6.46 -23.66
C ALA A 70 -38.07 5.63 -24.63
N ALA A 71 -38.39 4.34 -24.81
CA ALA A 71 -37.68 3.47 -25.73
C ALA A 71 -37.79 3.90 -27.21
N ALA A 72 -38.98 4.34 -27.64
CA ALA A 72 -39.21 4.82 -29.00
C ALA A 72 -38.40 6.09 -29.31
N TYR A 73 -38.28 6.99 -28.34
CA TYR A 73 -37.48 8.21 -28.48
C TYR A 73 -35.98 7.94 -28.47
N GLN A 74 -35.50 7.07 -27.58
CA GLN A 74 -34.08 6.68 -27.57
C GLN A 74 -33.68 6.03 -28.91
N SER A 75 -34.55 5.20 -29.47
CA SER A 75 -34.33 4.60 -30.79
C SER A 75 -34.20 5.64 -31.91
N ASP A 76 -34.86 6.79 -31.81
CA ASP A 76 -34.76 7.88 -32.79
C ASP A 76 -33.47 8.70 -32.60
N ILE A 77 -32.98 8.84 -31.36
CA ILE A 77 -31.67 9.42 -31.06
C ILE A 77 -30.53 8.53 -31.59
N ASP A 78 -30.57 7.24 -31.29
CA ASP A 78 -29.53 6.28 -31.68
C ASP A 78 -29.44 6.16 -33.21
N ALA A 79 -30.56 6.35 -33.91
CA ALA A 79 -30.64 6.39 -35.37
C ALA A 79 -30.16 7.74 -35.98
N GLY A 80 -29.75 8.70 -35.15
CA GLY A 80 -29.21 10.00 -35.57
C GLY A 80 -30.27 10.95 -36.13
N TYR A 81 -31.56 10.73 -35.85
CA TYR A 81 -32.63 11.61 -36.30
C TYR A 81 -32.74 12.90 -35.47
N MET A 82 -31.94 13.02 -34.40
CA MET A 82 -31.86 14.19 -33.54
C MET A 82 -30.40 14.62 -33.36
N GLY A 83 -30.16 15.93 -33.38
CA GLY A 83 -28.86 16.53 -33.09
C GLY A 83 -29.05 17.80 -32.28
N PHE A 84 -28.37 17.91 -31.15
CA PHE A 84 -28.47 19.04 -30.23
C PHE A 84 -27.18 19.88 -30.31
N GLY A 85 -27.32 21.17 -30.59
CA GLY A 85 -26.23 22.14 -30.57
C GLY A 85 -25.99 22.67 -29.16
N ASP A 86 -24.76 23.11 -28.88
CA ASP A 86 -24.43 23.76 -27.61
C ASP A 86 -25.19 25.09 -27.49
N GLY A 87 -25.78 25.32 -26.33
CA GLY A 87 -26.49 26.56 -26.02
C GLY A 87 -26.33 26.89 -24.55
N GLY A 88 -25.51 27.91 -24.27
CA GLY A 88 -25.38 28.53 -22.96
C GLY A 88 -26.56 29.46 -22.67
N ASP A 89 -27.52 28.97 -21.88
CA ASP A 89 -28.66 29.73 -21.36
C ASP A 89 -28.86 29.37 -19.88
N ASP A 90 -28.73 30.37 -18.99
CA ASP A 90 -28.74 30.21 -17.53
C ASP A 90 -30.07 29.62 -17.00
N GLU A 91 -31.19 29.83 -17.71
CA GLU A 91 -32.50 29.27 -17.36
C GLU A 91 -32.60 27.78 -17.76
N MET A 92 -31.91 27.37 -18.82
CA MET A 92 -31.78 25.97 -19.23
C MET A 92 -30.93 25.19 -18.23
N ASP A 93 -29.80 25.76 -17.82
CA ASP A 93 -28.94 25.15 -16.80
C ASP A 93 -29.67 25.00 -15.45
N ALA A 94 -30.55 25.94 -15.10
CA ALA A 94 -31.38 25.83 -13.90
C ALA A 94 -32.42 24.70 -14.02
N ALA A 95 -33.04 24.52 -15.18
CA ALA A 95 -33.99 23.43 -15.43
C ALA A 95 -33.29 22.06 -15.46
N ILE A 96 -32.08 21.97 -16.02
CA ILE A 96 -31.25 20.74 -16.03
C ILE A 96 -30.94 20.34 -14.58
N ARG A 97 -30.42 21.26 -13.77
CA ARG A 97 -30.14 21.02 -12.35
C ARG A 97 -31.37 20.60 -11.57
N ALA A 98 -32.55 21.17 -11.86
CA ALA A 98 -33.79 20.81 -11.20
C ALA A 98 -34.26 19.38 -11.53
N VAL A 99 -34.10 18.95 -12.79
CA VAL A 99 -34.40 17.57 -13.22
C VAL A 99 -33.40 16.58 -12.63
N GLU A 100 -32.11 16.94 -12.57
CA GLU A 100 -31.06 16.13 -11.93
C GLU A 100 -31.28 15.99 -10.42
N GLN A 101 -31.65 17.08 -9.74
CA GLN A 101 -31.98 17.08 -8.32
C GLN A 101 -33.25 16.30 -8.00
N ALA A 102 -34.31 16.40 -8.81
CA ALA A 102 -35.49 15.56 -8.62
C ALA A 102 -35.20 14.07 -8.85
N GLY A 103 -34.27 13.75 -9.77
CA GLY A 103 -33.71 12.40 -9.91
C GLY A 103 -32.77 11.99 -8.77
N ALA A 104 -32.28 12.93 -7.95
CA ALA A 104 -31.47 12.66 -6.75
C ALA A 104 -32.33 12.55 -5.48
N ASP A 105 -33.39 13.33 -5.34
CA ASP A 105 -34.30 13.30 -4.18
C ASP A 105 -35.16 12.02 -4.13
N GLU A 106 -35.47 11.41 -5.28
CA GLU A 106 -36.11 10.08 -5.32
C GLU A 106 -35.15 8.91 -5.10
N ARG A 107 -33.81 9.12 -5.16
CA ARG A 107 -32.80 8.18 -4.64
C ARG A 107 -32.77 8.15 -3.09
N GLY A 108 -33.64 8.92 -2.43
CA GLY A 108 -33.83 8.96 -0.98
C GLY A 108 -34.94 8.06 -0.42
N LEU A 109 -35.64 7.28 -1.25
CA LEU A 109 -36.38 6.09 -0.77
C LEU A 109 -35.42 4.89 -0.82
N PRO A 110 -35.49 3.92 0.11
CA PRO A 110 -34.47 2.88 0.22
C PRO A 110 -34.54 1.94 -0.99
N GLU A 111 -33.89 2.32 -2.08
CA GLU A 111 -33.31 1.39 -3.04
C GLU A 111 -32.22 0.61 -2.30
N SER A 112 -32.25 -0.70 -2.48
CA SER A 112 -31.15 -1.59 -2.09
C SER A 112 -29.82 -0.96 -2.47
N LEU A 113 -28.89 -0.92 -1.51
CA LEU A 113 -27.50 -0.50 -1.70
C LEU A 113 -26.98 -1.02 -3.06
N PRO A 114 -26.25 -0.22 -3.85
CA PRO A 114 -25.70 -0.70 -5.12
C PRO A 114 -24.88 -1.96 -4.89
N GLU A 115 -25.36 -3.09 -5.40
CA GLU A 115 -24.66 -4.37 -5.42
C GLU A 115 -23.56 -4.35 -6.49
N ASP A 116 -22.60 -3.44 -6.38
CA ASP A 116 -21.48 -3.38 -7.32
C ASP A 116 -20.42 -4.47 -7.02
N GLY A 117 -20.51 -5.12 -5.86
CA GLY A 117 -19.60 -6.18 -5.42
C GLY A 117 -18.23 -5.67 -4.96
N MET A 118 -18.03 -4.35 -4.88
CA MET A 118 -16.74 -3.73 -4.64
C MET A 118 -16.58 -3.26 -3.20
N LEU A 119 -15.36 -3.28 -2.70
CA LEU A 119 -15.04 -2.73 -1.38
C LEU A 119 -15.01 -1.20 -1.35
N GLY A 120 -15.90 -0.48 -2.04
CA GLY A 120 -15.99 0.98 -1.96
C GLY A 120 -17.44 1.43 -2.06
N GLY A 121 -18.03 1.86 -0.94
CA GLY A 121 -19.38 2.44 -0.97
C GLY A 121 -19.41 3.73 -1.79
N GLU A 122 -20.55 4.04 -2.41
CA GLU A 122 -20.83 5.37 -2.95
C GLU A 122 -20.62 6.45 -1.86
N ASP A 123 -20.38 7.68 -2.31
CA ASP A 123 -20.17 8.95 -1.58
C ASP A 123 -21.25 9.27 -0.53
N SER A 124 -21.46 8.37 0.42
CA SER A 124 -22.34 8.57 1.55
C SER A 124 -21.55 9.32 2.59
N GLU A 125 -22.00 10.54 2.88
CA GLU A 125 -21.54 11.35 4.03
C GLU A 125 -21.91 10.62 5.33
N GLY A 126 -21.14 9.59 5.67
CA GLY A 126 -21.18 8.95 6.97
C GLY A 126 -20.65 9.89 8.06
N PRO A 127 -21.03 9.69 9.33
CA PRO A 127 -20.60 10.55 10.41
C PRO A 127 -19.06 10.54 10.52
N GLU A 128 -18.46 11.72 10.54
CA GLU A 128 -17.05 11.88 10.89
C GLU A 128 -16.86 11.47 12.34
N TRP A 129 -15.91 10.58 12.61
CA TRP A 129 -15.64 10.14 13.97
C TRP A 129 -15.17 11.32 14.82
N ALA A 130 -15.67 11.39 16.05
CA ALA A 130 -15.20 12.30 17.07
C ALA A 130 -14.78 11.48 18.30
N PRO A 131 -13.66 11.81 18.95
CA PRO A 131 -13.18 11.06 20.10
C PRO A 131 -14.23 11.06 21.21
N SER A 132 -14.56 9.87 21.70
CA SER A 132 -15.36 9.71 22.90
C SER A 132 -14.73 10.52 24.06
N PRO A 133 -15.47 11.42 24.72
CA PRO A 133 -14.91 12.19 25.83
C PRO A 133 -14.39 11.22 26.90
N PRO A 134 -13.22 11.50 27.51
CA PRO A 134 -12.67 10.63 28.54
C PRO A 134 -13.75 10.40 29.60
N PRO A 135 -13.88 9.17 30.15
CA PRO A 135 -14.92 8.86 31.11
C PRO A 135 -14.90 9.94 32.18
N THR A 136 -16.03 10.64 32.34
CA THR A 136 -16.17 11.69 33.34
C THR A 136 -15.79 11.06 34.67
N ARG A 137 -14.67 11.51 35.26
CA ARG A 137 -14.41 11.23 36.67
C ARG A 137 -15.62 11.76 37.41
N GLY A 138 -16.48 10.86 37.87
CA GLY A 138 -17.59 11.22 38.74
C GLY A 138 -17.07 12.10 39.88
N PRO A 139 -17.91 13.01 40.42
CA PRO A 139 -17.48 13.95 41.44
C PRO A 139 -16.75 13.19 42.55
N GLY A 140 -15.48 13.53 42.73
CA GLY A 140 -14.58 12.82 43.63
C GLY A 140 -15.24 12.68 45.00
N LEU A 141 -15.37 11.43 45.46
CA LEU A 141 -15.68 11.18 46.87
C LEU A 141 -14.62 11.91 47.71
N PRO A 142 -15.02 12.60 48.78
CA PRO A 142 -14.08 13.36 49.60
C PRO A 142 -13.01 12.42 50.15
N ARG A 143 -11.74 12.82 50.01
CA ARG A 143 -10.57 12.13 50.57
C ARG A 143 -10.85 11.76 52.04
N PRO A 144 -10.68 10.50 52.46
CA PRO A 144 -10.61 10.18 53.87
C PRO A 144 -9.38 10.89 54.46
N ALA A 145 -9.55 11.48 55.65
CA ALA A 145 -8.47 12.09 56.41
C ALA A 145 -7.34 11.07 56.68
N PRO A 146 -6.07 11.52 56.76
CA PRO A 146 -4.94 10.62 56.94
C PRO A 146 -5.01 9.93 58.32
N SER A 147 -5.05 8.60 58.32
CA SER A 147 -4.79 7.80 59.52
C SER A 147 -3.28 7.63 59.73
N PRO A 148 -2.80 7.57 60.99
CA PRO A 148 -1.37 7.55 61.30
C PRO A 148 -0.72 6.22 60.89
N ALA A 149 0.55 6.33 60.48
CA ALA A 149 1.37 5.25 59.94
C ALA A 149 1.45 4.03 60.87
N ALA A 150 1.20 2.84 60.31
CA ALA A 150 1.53 1.56 60.93
C ALA A 150 3.03 1.23 60.73
N PRO A 151 3.68 0.56 61.70
CA PRO A 151 5.10 0.24 61.62
C PRO A 151 5.37 -0.89 60.61
N PRO A 152 6.60 -0.99 60.06
CA PRO A 152 6.93 -1.95 59.02
C PRO A 152 6.95 -3.40 59.55
N PRO A 153 6.66 -4.39 58.69
CA PRO A 153 6.70 -5.81 59.07
C PRO A 153 8.14 -6.29 59.29
N PRO A 154 8.37 -7.34 60.10
CA PRO A 154 9.69 -7.88 60.35
C PRO A 154 10.21 -8.69 59.15
N LEU A 155 11.53 -8.64 58.96
CA LEU A 155 12.28 -9.41 57.96
C LEU A 155 12.12 -10.94 58.19
N PRO A 156 12.05 -11.75 57.12
CA PRO A 156 12.08 -13.20 57.24
C PRO A 156 13.50 -13.69 57.55
N THR A 157 13.57 -14.61 58.51
CA THR A 157 14.75 -15.39 58.91
C THR A 157 14.98 -16.58 57.98
N ASP A 158 16.25 -16.81 57.65
CA ASP A 158 16.79 -17.99 56.96
C ASP A 158 16.46 -19.32 57.68
N GLU A 159 16.14 -20.36 56.90
CA GLU A 159 16.60 -21.76 57.06
C GLU A 159 16.17 -22.62 55.82
N PRO A 160 16.83 -23.76 55.51
CA PRO A 160 17.21 -24.11 54.13
C PRO A 160 16.45 -25.28 53.46
N ASP A 161 16.60 -25.32 52.13
CA ASP A 161 16.47 -26.42 51.15
C ASP A 161 15.96 -27.79 51.59
N GLN A 162 14.87 -28.25 50.94
CA GLN A 162 14.72 -29.64 50.42
C GLN A 162 13.61 -29.67 49.35
N GLN A 163 13.90 -29.35 48.07
CA GLN A 163 13.10 -29.85 46.93
C GLN A 163 13.76 -29.71 45.53
N GLU A 164 15.03 -29.32 45.43
CA GLU A 164 15.85 -29.49 44.23
C GLU A 164 16.60 -30.84 44.27
N GLN A 165 15.88 -31.94 43.99
CA GLN A 165 16.50 -33.23 43.64
C GLN A 165 15.41 -34.21 43.20
N GLN A 166 14.70 -33.90 42.10
CA GLN A 166 13.94 -34.93 41.36
C GLN A 166 13.51 -34.56 39.93
N ALA A 167 14.05 -33.50 39.31
CA ALA A 167 13.72 -33.15 37.92
C ALA A 167 14.93 -33.13 36.96
N GLU A 168 16.11 -33.55 37.40
CA GLU A 168 17.29 -33.77 36.53
C GLU A 168 17.47 -35.25 36.23
N GLU A 169 16.55 -35.85 35.46
CA GLU A 169 16.85 -37.09 34.74
C GLU A 169 15.85 -37.30 33.59
N GLN A 170 15.90 -36.42 32.58
CA GLN A 170 15.51 -36.69 31.20
C GLN A 170 15.97 -35.53 30.31
N VAL A 171 17.26 -35.54 29.97
CA VAL A 171 17.84 -34.73 28.89
C VAL A 171 18.26 -35.67 27.76
N GLN A 172 18.17 -35.14 26.55
CA GLN A 172 18.76 -35.58 25.28
C GLN A 172 17.98 -36.65 24.50
N THR A 173 17.17 -36.16 23.55
CA THR A 173 17.59 -36.07 22.14
C THR A 173 16.71 -35.07 21.39
N GLY A 174 17.27 -33.91 21.11
CA GLY A 174 16.74 -32.87 20.23
C GLY A 174 17.83 -31.81 20.13
N ALA A 175 18.40 -31.61 18.96
CA ALA A 175 19.48 -30.65 18.75
C ALA A 175 18.96 -29.25 19.13
N ASP A 176 19.59 -28.65 20.13
CA ASP A 176 19.41 -27.26 20.50
C ASP A 176 20.18 -26.42 19.47
N GLU A 177 19.52 -26.07 18.36
CA GLU A 177 19.99 -25.02 17.48
C GLU A 177 19.86 -23.72 18.27
N GLY A 178 21.00 -23.14 18.69
CA GLY A 178 21.01 -21.91 19.48
C GLY A 178 20.18 -20.79 18.83
N ALA A 179 19.71 -19.84 19.61
CA ALA A 179 19.01 -18.67 19.05
C ALA A 179 20.03 -17.73 18.35
N ALA A 180 19.62 -17.13 17.22
CA ALA A 180 20.39 -16.05 16.59
C ALA A 180 20.55 -14.88 17.57
N GLU A 181 21.77 -14.34 17.70
CA GLU A 181 22.08 -13.29 18.68
C GLU A 181 22.21 -11.94 17.97
N SER A 182 21.54 -10.92 18.52
CA SER A 182 21.56 -9.55 17.98
C SER A 182 22.45 -8.67 18.85
N VAL A 183 23.35 -7.93 18.20
CA VAL A 183 24.39 -7.14 18.87
C VAL A 183 24.28 -5.69 18.43
N ALA A 184 24.18 -4.79 19.41
CA ALA A 184 24.23 -3.36 19.16
C ALA A 184 25.68 -2.92 18.86
N THR A 185 25.85 -2.11 17.82
CA THR A 185 27.15 -1.63 17.31
C THR A 185 26.99 -0.24 16.68
N TRP A 186 28.06 0.28 16.09
CA TRP A 186 28.06 1.54 15.33
C TRP A 186 28.73 1.33 13.98
N LEU A 187 28.06 1.78 12.91
CA LEU A 187 28.70 1.98 11.61
C LEU A 187 29.44 3.33 11.66
N ASN A 188 30.76 3.27 11.60
CA ASN A 188 31.64 4.42 11.65
C ASN A 188 32.23 4.68 10.26
N ALA A 189 32.15 5.93 9.81
CA ALA A 189 32.87 6.47 8.67
C ALA A 189 33.86 7.52 9.18
N GLN A 190 35.17 7.27 9.01
CA GLN A 190 36.24 8.06 9.60
C GLN A 190 37.28 8.42 8.54
N LEU A 191 37.59 9.70 8.40
CA LEU A 191 38.74 10.14 7.60
C LEU A 191 40.05 9.78 8.32
N SER A 192 41.04 9.35 7.53
CA SER A 192 42.39 9.08 8.03
C SER A 192 43.07 10.30 8.67
N ASP A 193 42.80 11.50 8.15
CA ASP A 193 43.20 12.78 8.75
C ASP A 193 41.99 13.72 8.94
N PRO A 194 41.25 13.59 10.06
CA PRO A 194 40.04 14.37 10.32
C PRO A 194 40.30 15.88 10.46
N ALA A 195 41.54 16.28 10.74
CA ALA A 195 41.90 17.69 10.93
C ALA A 195 42.15 18.42 9.61
N THR A 196 42.31 17.68 8.51
CA THR A 196 42.52 18.25 7.18
C THR A 196 41.18 18.33 6.42
N PRO A 197 40.68 19.54 6.11
CA PRO A 197 39.45 19.69 5.35
C PRO A 197 39.57 19.10 3.95
N LEU A 198 38.49 18.49 3.46
CA LEU A 198 38.42 17.97 2.11
C LEU A 198 38.52 19.12 1.09
N ARG A 199 39.26 18.89 0.00
CA ARG A 199 39.46 19.87 -1.07
C ARG A 199 39.30 19.23 -2.43
N VAL A 200 38.80 20.02 -3.39
CA VAL A 200 38.60 19.58 -4.78
C VAL A 200 39.89 18.99 -5.37
N GLY A 201 39.77 17.82 -5.97
CA GLY A 201 40.87 17.11 -6.63
C GLY A 201 41.94 16.54 -5.69
N ARG A 202 41.78 16.66 -4.35
CA ARG A 202 42.65 15.98 -3.39
C ARG A 202 41.98 14.71 -2.86
N THR A 203 42.67 13.59 -3.02
CA THR A 203 42.22 12.30 -2.51
C THR A 203 42.41 12.23 -0.99
N ALA A 204 41.38 11.74 -0.31
CA ALA A 204 41.40 11.40 1.10
C ALA A 204 41.03 9.93 1.28
N ASP A 205 41.55 9.27 2.32
CA ASP A 205 41.18 7.90 2.68
C ASP A 205 40.07 7.92 3.75
N LEU A 206 38.93 7.33 3.39
CA LEU A 206 37.79 7.10 4.25
C LEU A 206 37.78 5.66 4.74
N MET A 207 37.89 5.48 6.05
CA MET A 207 37.74 4.20 6.73
C MET A 207 36.29 3.96 7.13
N VAL A 208 35.70 2.83 6.72
CA VAL A 208 34.37 2.39 7.15
C VAL A 208 34.48 1.11 7.97
N PHE A 209 33.88 1.06 9.15
CA PHE A 209 33.93 -0.12 10.03
C PHE A 209 32.80 -0.15 11.07
N PHE A 210 32.49 -1.36 11.55
CA PHE A 210 31.59 -1.60 12.67
C PHE A 210 32.35 -1.72 13.99
N GLY A 211 31.78 -1.18 15.07
CA GLY A 211 32.33 -1.32 16.42
C GLY A 211 31.78 -0.27 17.39
N GLU A 212 32.60 0.12 18.36
CA GLU A 212 32.24 1.22 19.27
C GLU A 212 32.12 2.55 18.52
N LYS A 213 31.30 3.46 19.05
CA LYS A 213 31.16 4.82 18.50
C LYS A 213 32.50 5.54 18.52
N SER A 214 33.08 5.79 17.36
CA SER A 214 34.34 6.52 17.22
C SER A 214 34.08 8.02 17.37
N GLN A 215 34.80 8.68 18.28
CA GLN A 215 34.76 10.15 18.41
C GLN A 215 35.50 10.86 17.27
N ALA A 216 36.33 10.14 16.51
CA ALA A 216 37.07 10.69 15.37
C ALA A 216 36.34 10.46 14.03
N ALA A 217 35.21 9.75 14.05
CA ALA A 217 34.42 9.52 12.86
C ALA A 217 33.71 10.80 12.42
N VAL A 218 33.73 11.05 11.11
CA VAL A 218 32.93 12.13 10.50
C VAL A 218 31.45 11.77 10.47
N ALA A 219 31.13 10.48 10.49
CA ALA A 219 29.79 9.99 10.77
C ALA A 219 29.85 8.70 11.57
N ALA A 220 29.08 8.62 12.64
CA ALA A 220 28.91 7.40 13.43
C ALA A 220 27.43 7.23 13.73
N VAL A 221 26.85 6.14 13.25
CA VAL A 221 25.42 5.85 13.39
C VAL A 221 25.23 4.51 14.06
N ALA A 222 24.23 4.43 14.94
CA ALA A 222 23.88 3.19 15.59
C ALA A 222 23.47 2.17 14.52
N ALA A 223 23.98 0.96 14.67
CA ALA A 223 23.60 -0.18 13.88
C ALA A 223 23.39 -1.35 14.85
N THR A 224 22.60 -2.31 14.43
CA THR A 224 22.48 -3.56 15.18
C THR A 224 22.73 -4.65 14.14
N ILE A 225 23.36 -5.75 14.53
CA ILE A 225 23.72 -6.86 13.63
C ILE A 225 23.23 -8.15 14.25
N THR A 226 22.63 -9.01 13.45
CA THR A 226 22.20 -10.34 13.90
C THR A 226 23.00 -11.40 13.17
N ILE A 227 23.63 -12.28 13.94
CA ILE A 227 24.42 -13.39 13.43
C ILE A 227 23.67 -14.69 13.71
N PRO A 228 23.35 -15.50 12.68
CA PRO A 228 22.69 -16.79 12.85
C PRO A 228 23.43 -17.69 13.84
N ALA A 229 22.70 -18.53 14.56
CA ALA A 229 23.33 -19.51 15.41
C ALA A 229 24.17 -20.50 14.59
N GLY A 230 25.37 -20.77 15.06
CA GLY A 230 26.36 -21.59 14.34
C GLY A 230 27.32 -20.82 13.44
N GLN A 231 27.11 -19.51 13.20
CA GLN A 231 28.08 -18.65 12.52
C GLN A 231 28.90 -17.84 13.53
N GLU A 232 30.22 -17.71 13.34
CA GLU A 232 31.06 -16.84 14.21
C GLU A 232 31.08 -15.38 13.74
N HIS A 233 30.71 -15.15 12.47
CA HIS A 233 30.79 -13.85 11.83
C HIS A 233 29.66 -13.65 10.81
N LEU A 234 29.34 -12.38 10.54
CA LEU A 234 28.53 -11.94 9.40
C LEU A 234 29.43 -11.33 8.33
N ASP A 235 29.32 -11.82 7.10
CA ASP A 235 29.97 -11.23 5.94
C ASP A 235 29.06 -10.17 5.31
N VAL A 236 29.59 -8.96 5.13
CA VAL A 236 28.89 -7.81 4.53
C VAL A 236 29.69 -7.27 3.35
N GLN A 237 29.02 -6.58 2.44
CA GLN A 237 29.65 -5.83 1.35
C GLN A 237 29.46 -4.33 1.61
N ILE A 238 30.56 -3.58 1.62
CA ILE A 238 30.54 -2.12 1.78
C ILE A 238 30.90 -1.48 0.44
N ARG A 239 30.05 -0.58 -0.06
CA ARG A 239 30.25 0.15 -1.32
C ARG A 239 30.02 1.64 -1.12
N LEU A 240 30.79 2.46 -1.81
CA LEU A 240 30.53 3.91 -1.89
C LEU A 240 29.80 4.25 -3.19
N ALA A 241 28.91 5.24 -3.13
CA ALA A 241 28.26 5.84 -4.29
C ALA A 241 28.20 7.36 -4.13
N SER A 242 28.50 8.09 -5.20
CA SER A 242 28.42 9.54 -5.23
C SER A 242 28.44 10.08 -6.66
N LEU A 243 27.68 11.14 -6.91
CA LEU A 243 27.83 11.97 -8.11
C LEU A 243 28.92 13.05 -7.92
N ASP A 244 29.20 13.46 -6.67
CA ASP A 244 30.06 14.59 -6.29
C ASP A 244 31.50 14.18 -5.95
N PHE A 245 31.73 12.89 -5.76
CA PHE A 245 33.05 12.31 -5.48
C PHE A 245 33.46 11.31 -6.57
N VAL A 246 34.77 11.22 -6.82
CA VAL A 246 35.35 10.01 -7.43
C VAL A 246 35.57 9.01 -6.30
N VAL A 247 34.97 7.83 -6.44
CA VAL A 247 35.01 6.74 -5.45
C VAL A 247 35.40 5.42 -6.12
N PRO A 248 35.88 4.42 -5.36
CA PRO A 248 36.18 3.11 -5.91
C PRO A 248 34.92 2.42 -6.41
N SER A 249 35.02 1.69 -7.53
CA SER A 249 33.87 1.04 -8.15
C SER A 249 33.49 -0.32 -7.55
N LEU A 250 34.38 -0.93 -6.77
CA LEU A 250 34.18 -2.27 -6.21
C LEU A 250 33.74 -2.19 -4.76
N ALA A 251 32.74 -3.01 -4.42
CA ALA A 251 32.41 -3.29 -3.04
C ALA A 251 33.59 -4.01 -2.34
N GLN A 252 33.79 -3.71 -1.07
CA GLN A 252 34.78 -4.38 -0.23
C GLN A 252 34.07 -5.36 0.72
N PRO A 253 34.49 -6.64 0.73
CA PRO A 253 33.98 -7.61 1.67
C PRO A 253 34.50 -7.31 3.08
N HIS A 254 33.60 -7.30 4.05
CA HIS A 254 33.88 -7.02 5.45
C HIS A 254 33.28 -8.08 6.34
N ARG A 255 34.03 -8.49 7.37
CA ARG A 255 33.60 -9.50 8.33
C ARG A 255 33.36 -8.88 9.68
N ILE A 256 32.22 -9.19 10.28
CA ILE A 256 31.78 -8.63 11.56
C ILE A 256 31.58 -9.76 12.55
N SER A 257 32.26 -9.69 13.71
CA SER A 257 32.20 -10.72 14.74
C SER A 257 30.92 -10.66 15.59
N ARG A 258 30.71 -11.68 16.43
CA ARG A 258 29.63 -11.71 17.46
C ARG A 258 29.71 -10.59 18.48
N GLU A 259 30.83 -9.90 18.62
CA GLU A 259 30.91 -8.68 19.43
C GLU A 259 30.48 -7.42 18.67
N GLY A 260 29.98 -7.57 17.44
CA GLY A 260 29.54 -6.46 16.58
C GLY A 260 30.70 -5.62 16.03
N ARG A 261 31.94 -6.14 16.04
CA ARG A 261 33.14 -5.41 15.61
C ARG A 261 33.64 -5.94 14.27
N SER A 262 34.03 -5.05 13.38
CA SER A 262 34.71 -5.44 12.15
C SER A 262 36.12 -5.96 12.44
N GLU A 263 36.50 -7.06 11.79
CA GLU A 263 37.86 -7.60 11.87
C GLU A 263 38.91 -6.67 11.22
N SER A 264 38.48 -5.89 10.23
CA SER A 264 39.30 -4.92 9.51
C SER A 264 38.49 -3.65 9.22
N ARG A 265 39.16 -2.58 8.80
CA ARG A 265 38.51 -1.35 8.33
C ARG A 265 38.51 -1.32 6.81
N ALA A 266 37.40 -0.94 6.19
CA ALA A 266 37.29 -0.79 4.74
C ALA A 266 37.89 0.56 4.37
N HIS A 267 38.87 0.59 3.47
CA HIS A 267 39.58 1.81 3.10
C HIS A 267 39.15 2.24 1.70
N PHE A 268 38.67 3.47 1.57
CA PHE A 268 38.19 3.99 0.31
C PHE A 268 38.84 5.34 -0.01
N ASP A 269 39.51 5.39 -1.15
CA ASP A 269 40.00 6.65 -1.72
C ASP A 269 38.84 7.47 -2.27
N ILE A 270 38.55 8.61 -1.64
CA ILE A 270 37.50 9.54 -2.08
C ILE A 270 38.13 10.85 -2.55
N THR A 271 37.66 11.38 -3.69
CA THR A 271 38.17 12.65 -4.24
C THR A 271 37.00 13.57 -4.61
N PRO A 272 36.81 14.74 -3.95
CA PRO A 272 35.75 15.68 -4.30
C PRO A 272 35.91 16.26 -5.71
N LYS A 273 34.80 16.37 -6.45
CA LYS A 273 34.76 16.90 -7.82
C LYS A 273 34.53 18.42 -7.87
N HIS A 274 33.90 19.03 -6.87
CA HIS A 274 33.62 20.46 -6.79
C HIS A 274 33.59 21.00 -5.34
N GLU A 275 33.57 22.32 -5.19
CA GLU A 275 33.39 23.00 -3.90
C GLU A 275 31.91 23.03 -3.50
N GLY A 276 31.64 23.28 -2.21
CA GLY A 276 30.29 23.36 -1.66
C GLY A 276 29.71 22.01 -1.24
N PRO A 277 28.39 21.96 -0.99
CA PRO A 277 27.69 20.74 -0.56
C PRO A 277 27.92 19.58 -1.52
N SER A 278 28.47 18.48 -1.02
CA SER A 278 28.84 17.28 -1.78
C SER A 278 28.45 16.04 -1.00
N LYS A 279 27.65 15.16 -1.61
CA LYS A 279 27.07 13.99 -0.96
C LYS A 279 27.86 12.72 -1.26
N LEU A 280 28.14 11.94 -0.23
CA LEU A 280 28.73 10.60 -0.30
C LEU A 280 27.81 9.59 0.39
N SER A 281 27.46 8.52 -0.30
CA SER A 281 26.59 7.45 0.25
C SER A 281 27.42 6.19 0.51
N VAL A 282 27.36 5.65 1.71
CA VAL A 282 27.94 4.36 2.10
C VAL A 282 26.80 3.33 2.12
N HIS A 283 26.86 2.33 1.25
CA HIS A 283 25.91 1.23 1.18
C HIS A 283 26.51 -0.01 1.83
N VAL A 284 25.74 -0.66 2.69
CA VAL A 284 26.07 -1.92 3.34
C VAL A 284 25.03 -2.96 2.94
N ASP A 285 25.52 -4.06 2.39
CA ASP A 285 24.70 -5.17 1.90
C ASP A 285 25.09 -6.51 2.54
N VAL A 286 24.13 -7.42 2.66
CA VAL A 286 24.32 -8.78 3.16
C VAL A 286 23.68 -9.76 2.20
N ASP A 287 24.47 -10.64 1.60
CA ASP A 287 23.99 -11.61 0.60
C ASP A 287 23.11 -10.98 -0.51
N GLY A 288 23.50 -9.79 -0.97
CA GLY A 288 22.77 -9.02 -1.99
C GLY A 288 21.61 -8.16 -1.46
N ASN A 289 21.24 -8.32 -0.19
CA ASN A 289 20.19 -7.55 0.46
C ASN A 289 20.67 -6.21 0.98
N PHE A 290 19.82 -5.19 0.85
CA PHE A 290 19.97 -3.91 1.51
C PHE A 290 19.96 -4.07 3.03
N LEU A 291 21.08 -3.76 3.69
CA LEU A 291 21.13 -3.66 5.14
C LEU A 291 21.05 -2.20 5.59
N GLN A 292 21.93 -1.34 5.07
CA GLN A 292 22.05 0.02 5.56
C GLN A 292 22.61 0.96 4.50
N ARG A 293 22.14 2.21 4.49
CA ARG A 293 22.70 3.33 3.74
C ARG A 293 22.97 4.50 4.66
N LEU A 294 24.22 4.95 4.69
CA LEU A 294 24.67 6.13 5.41
C LEU A 294 25.03 7.22 4.40
N ASP A 295 24.23 8.27 4.36
CA ASP A 295 24.49 9.46 3.55
C ASP A 295 25.24 10.49 4.40
N ILE A 296 26.36 10.99 3.86
CA ILE A 296 27.22 12.01 4.47
C ILE A 296 27.34 13.17 3.49
N THR A 297 26.84 14.34 3.86
CA THR A 297 26.95 15.57 3.05
C THR A 297 28.04 16.45 3.63
N PHE A 298 29.15 16.58 2.91
CA PHE A 298 30.25 17.47 3.27
C PHE A 298 30.05 18.84 2.63
N ASP A 299 30.50 19.91 3.28
CA ASP A 299 30.65 21.21 2.63
C ASP A 299 32.12 21.40 2.22
N ILE A 300 32.43 21.10 0.95
CA ILE A 300 33.80 21.01 0.47
C ILE A 300 34.42 22.41 0.36
N GLY A 301 35.57 22.58 1.01
CA GLY A 301 36.28 23.85 1.09
C GLY A 301 35.97 24.66 2.35
N THR A 302 35.08 24.18 3.22
CA THR A 302 34.82 24.75 4.54
C THR A 302 35.16 23.77 5.66
N ASP A 303 35.14 24.25 6.90
CA ASP A 303 35.34 23.45 8.12
C ASP A 303 34.00 23.07 8.77
N ALA A 304 32.89 23.13 8.02
CA ALA A 304 31.56 22.79 8.55
C ALA A 304 31.46 21.29 8.86
N GLU A 305 30.75 20.95 9.94
CA GLU A 305 30.44 19.56 10.25
C GLU A 305 29.52 18.98 9.16
N PRO A 306 29.75 17.73 8.72
CA PRO A 306 28.93 17.11 7.70
C PRO A 306 27.52 16.80 8.22
N GLU A 307 26.53 16.93 7.35
CA GLU A 307 25.18 16.46 7.63
C GLU A 307 25.10 14.95 7.42
N ILE A 308 24.40 14.24 8.33
CA ILE A 308 24.34 12.79 8.33
C ILE A 308 22.89 12.34 8.25
N ALA A 309 22.58 11.46 7.32
CA ALA A 309 21.32 10.74 7.26
C ALA A 309 21.57 9.23 7.20
N ASN A 310 20.86 8.48 8.04
CA ASN A 310 21.00 7.03 8.14
C ASN A 310 19.68 6.35 7.79
N TYR A 311 19.74 5.44 6.84
CA TYR A 311 18.63 4.64 6.35
C TYR A 311 19.02 3.18 6.45
N GLY A 312 18.04 2.28 6.59
CA GLY A 312 18.35 0.86 6.57
C GLY A 312 17.33 -0.01 7.26
N ARG A 313 17.70 -1.27 7.37
CA ARG A 313 17.05 -2.30 8.17
C ARG A 313 17.86 -2.49 9.46
N PRO A 314 17.22 -2.64 10.62
CA PRO A 314 17.92 -3.07 11.81
C PRO A 314 18.26 -4.56 11.72
N ALA A 315 19.46 -4.90 12.18
CA ALA A 315 20.02 -6.19 12.60
C ALA A 315 19.35 -7.50 12.25
N SER A 316 18.13 -7.72 12.77
CA SER A 316 17.47 -9.01 12.83
C SER A 316 17.10 -9.53 11.45
N ALA A 317 17.10 -8.64 10.46
CA ALA A 317 16.95 -9.03 9.07
C ALA A 317 18.24 -9.65 8.50
N ALA A 318 19.43 -9.15 8.84
CA ALA A 318 20.68 -9.49 8.14
C ALA A 318 21.04 -10.98 8.14
N GLY A 319 20.78 -11.70 9.25
CA GLY A 319 21.12 -13.12 9.36
C GLY A 319 20.10 -14.10 8.78
N VAL A 320 18.88 -13.65 8.46
CA VAL A 320 17.76 -14.53 8.11
C VAL A 320 17.30 -14.34 6.65
N LEU A 321 17.79 -13.30 5.98
CA LEU A 321 17.43 -12.97 4.61
C LEU A 321 18.04 -13.96 3.62
N LYS A 322 17.21 -14.61 2.80
CA LYS A 322 17.66 -15.35 1.60
C LYS A 322 18.39 -14.43 0.60
N PRO A 323 19.22 -14.92 -0.33
CA PRO A 323 19.81 -14.06 -1.35
C PRO A 323 18.75 -13.44 -2.28
N ARG A 324 18.89 -12.15 -2.62
CA ARG A 324 18.03 -11.45 -3.59
C ARG A 324 18.71 -11.38 -4.95
N VAL A 325 17.93 -11.52 -6.02
CA VAL A 325 18.49 -11.65 -7.38
C VAL A 325 18.64 -10.31 -8.08
N ALA A 326 17.79 -9.35 -7.75
CA ALA A 326 17.91 -7.99 -8.22
C ALA A 326 17.57 -7.01 -7.10
N LYS A 327 18.44 -6.03 -6.88
CA LYS A 327 18.19 -4.92 -5.96
C LYS A 327 18.24 -3.58 -6.69
N LEU A 328 17.24 -2.74 -6.44
CA LEU A 328 17.19 -1.36 -6.89
C LEU A 328 16.88 -0.44 -5.71
N GLU A 329 17.69 0.61 -5.56
CA GLU A 329 17.45 1.66 -4.57
C GLU A 329 17.03 2.95 -5.28
N PHE A 330 15.95 3.60 -4.84
CA PHE A 330 15.43 4.85 -5.40
C PHE A 330 15.38 5.95 -4.35
N MET A 331 15.94 7.11 -4.68
CA MET A 331 15.91 8.31 -3.83
C MET A 331 15.37 9.51 -4.61
N PRO A 332 14.58 10.40 -3.99
CA PRO A 332 14.23 11.69 -4.57
C PRO A 332 15.49 12.50 -4.86
N ALA A 333 15.50 13.19 -5.99
CA ALA A 333 16.58 14.06 -6.41
C ALA A 333 16.01 15.30 -7.10
N VAL A 334 16.82 16.36 -7.25
CA VAL A 334 16.36 17.58 -7.92
C VAL A 334 16.01 17.28 -9.37
N GLY A 335 14.74 17.46 -9.74
CA GLY A 335 14.24 17.21 -11.09
C GLY A 335 13.88 15.75 -11.40
N GLY A 336 13.88 14.86 -10.40
CA GLY A 336 13.40 13.49 -10.56
C GLY A 336 13.88 12.55 -9.46
N TYR A 337 14.47 11.42 -9.85
CA TYR A 337 14.92 10.39 -8.92
C TYR A 337 16.31 9.89 -9.25
N GLU A 338 17.06 9.48 -8.24
CA GLU A 338 18.30 8.73 -8.37
C GLU A 338 18.00 7.24 -8.21
N VAL A 339 18.49 6.41 -9.14
CA VAL A 339 18.49 4.95 -9.00
C VAL A 339 19.91 4.44 -8.77
N THR A 340 20.08 3.57 -7.79
CA THR A 340 21.32 2.83 -7.55
C THR A 340 21.08 1.34 -7.79
N ALA A 341 21.90 0.76 -8.67
CA ALA A 341 21.90 -0.66 -9.04
C ALA A 341 23.34 -1.16 -9.00
N GLY A 342 23.87 -1.39 -7.79
CA GLY A 342 25.30 -1.65 -7.55
C GLY A 342 25.87 -2.86 -8.29
N ASP A 343 25.01 -3.84 -8.61
CA ASP A 343 25.38 -5.03 -9.39
C ASP A 343 25.59 -4.74 -10.89
N VAL A 344 25.15 -3.56 -11.35
CA VAL A 344 25.19 -3.14 -12.76
C VAL A 344 26.18 -2.01 -12.96
N LEU A 345 26.08 -0.97 -12.13
CA LEU A 345 26.83 0.27 -12.25
C LEU A 345 27.30 0.73 -10.86
N PRO A 346 28.56 1.20 -10.75
CA PRO A 346 29.10 1.67 -9.48
C PRO A 346 28.51 3.01 -9.05
N GLU A 347 28.19 3.88 -10.01
CA GLU A 347 27.65 5.22 -9.77
C GLU A 347 26.12 5.23 -9.88
N PRO A 348 25.42 6.04 -9.06
CA PRO A 348 24.00 6.27 -9.21
C PRO A 348 23.64 6.89 -10.57
N VAL A 349 22.43 6.62 -11.04
CA VAL A 349 21.93 7.12 -12.34
C VAL A 349 20.67 7.94 -12.14
N MET A 350 20.60 9.09 -12.79
CA MET A 350 19.40 9.95 -12.75
C MET A 350 18.28 9.41 -13.64
N ILE A 351 17.09 9.35 -13.09
CA ILE A 351 15.81 9.17 -13.78
C ILE A 351 15.13 10.55 -13.83
N TRP A 352 15.13 11.14 -15.02
CA TRP A 352 14.49 12.44 -15.28
C TRP A 352 12.99 12.26 -15.51
N ILE A 353 12.29 11.88 -14.44
CA ILE A 353 10.83 11.85 -14.37
C ILE A 353 10.43 12.64 -13.13
N THR A 354 9.60 13.66 -13.30
CA THR A 354 9.11 14.41 -12.13
C THR A 354 8.17 13.55 -11.29
N GLN A 355 7.90 13.99 -10.07
CA GLN A 355 6.89 13.38 -9.21
C GLN A 355 5.58 13.28 -10.00
N ASP A 356 5.00 14.40 -10.44
CA ASP A 356 3.75 14.45 -11.23
C ASP A 356 3.73 13.52 -12.45
N GLU A 357 4.82 13.47 -13.23
CA GLU A 357 4.93 12.60 -14.39
C GLU A 357 4.88 11.12 -13.98
N LEU A 358 5.59 10.74 -12.91
CA LEU A 358 5.56 9.39 -12.36
C LEU A 358 4.14 9.02 -11.91
N GLY A 359 3.48 9.90 -11.16
CA GLY A 359 2.11 9.66 -10.70
C GLY A 359 1.11 9.55 -11.84
N ALA A 360 1.27 10.33 -12.91
CA ALA A 360 0.44 10.18 -14.11
C ALA A 360 0.60 8.80 -14.76
N ARG A 361 1.82 8.23 -14.78
CA ARG A 361 2.06 6.87 -15.31
C ARG A 361 1.47 5.79 -14.41
N ILE A 362 1.62 5.95 -13.09
CA ILE A 362 1.05 5.03 -12.11
C ILE A 362 -0.48 5.07 -12.19
N LYS A 363 -1.07 6.26 -12.30
CA LYS A 363 -2.50 6.47 -12.49
C LYS A 363 -3.03 5.70 -13.70
N SER A 364 -2.37 5.76 -14.86
CA SER A 364 -2.83 5.00 -16.05
C SER A 364 -2.85 3.48 -15.82
N VAL A 365 -1.86 2.93 -15.12
CA VAL A 365 -1.83 1.50 -14.75
C VAL A 365 -3.00 1.16 -13.82
N ARG A 366 -3.27 2.02 -12.83
CA ARG A 366 -4.36 1.81 -11.87
C ARG A 366 -5.74 2.01 -12.48
N GLU A 367 -5.92 2.97 -13.38
CA GLU A 367 -7.16 3.13 -14.17
C GLU A 367 -7.41 1.91 -15.07
N ALA A 368 -6.36 1.29 -15.62
CA ALA A 368 -6.50 0.05 -16.36
C ALA A 368 -7.03 -1.09 -15.50
N LEU A 369 -6.52 -1.18 -14.28
CA LEU A 369 -6.90 -2.17 -13.28
C LEU A 369 -8.30 -1.90 -12.70
N LEU A 370 -8.62 -0.64 -12.37
CA LEU A 370 -9.92 -0.19 -11.91
C LEU A 370 -11.00 -0.50 -12.95
N GLY A 371 -10.71 -0.24 -14.23
CA GLY A 371 -11.63 -0.59 -15.31
C GLY A 371 -11.86 -2.09 -15.46
N PHE A 372 -10.91 -2.94 -15.04
CA PHE A 372 -11.07 -4.40 -15.04
C PHE A 372 -11.90 -4.88 -13.84
N VAL A 373 -11.59 -4.40 -12.62
CA VAL A 373 -12.32 -4.82 -11.40
C VAL A 373 -13.75 -4.29 -11.35
N SER A 374 -14.05 -3.18 -12.02
CA SER A 374 -15.39 -2.59 -12.04
C SER A 374 -16.35 -3.30 -13.02
N ASP A 375 -15.86 -4.25 -13.81
CA ASP A 375 -16.73 -5.12 -14.60
C ASP A 375 -17.52 -6.03 -13.65
N LYS A 376 -18.85 -6.05 -13.76
CA LYS A 376 -19.71 -6.89 -12.92
C LYS A 376 -19.39 -8.37 -13.01
N ALA A 377 -18.90 -8.84 -14.16
CA ALA A 377 -18.46 -10.22 -14.33
C ALA A 377 -17.18 -10.54 -13.54
N VAL A 378 -16.45 -9.52 -13.10
CA VAL A 378 -15.22 -9.62 -12.31
C VAL A 378 -15.48 -9.31 -10.83
N SER A 379 -16.36 -8.34 -10.54
CA SER A 379 -16.62 -7.91 -9.16
C SER A 379 -17.45 -8.89 -8.33
N LEU A 380 -18.26 -9.72 -8.99
CA LEU A 380 -19.20 -10.63 -8.33
C LEU A 380 -18.79 -12.11 -8.37
N GLU A 381 -17.84 -12.47 -9.23
CA GLU A 381 -17.47 -13.86 -9.49
C GLU A 381 -15.99 -14.09 -9.17
N LEU A 382 -15.68 -15.31 -8.69
CA LEU A 382 -14.29 -15.72 -8.49
C LEU A 382 -13.69 -16.27 -9.79
N ASP A 383 -14.44 -17.13 -10.48
CA ASP A 383 -14.06 -17.78 -11.74
C ASP A 383 -14.37 -16.89 -12.95
N LEU A 384 -13.33 -16.46 -13.68
CA LEU A 384 -13.49 -15.52 -14.79
C LEU A 384 -13.42 -16.22 -16.15
N ALA A 385 -14.23 -15.76 -17.11
CA ALA A 385 -14.18 -16.24 -18.48
C ALA A 385 -12.85 -15.81 -19.16
N PRO A 386 -12.20 -16.68 -19.97
CA PRO A 386 -10.94 -16.38 -20.67
C PRO A 386 -10.98 -15.08 -21.50
N GLU A 387 -12.13 -14.77 -22.10
CA GLU A 387 -12.29 -13.58 -22.93
C GLU A 387 -12.15 -12.28 -22.12
N VAL A 388 -12.65 -12.29 -20.88
CA VAL A 388 -12.60 -11.16 -19.94
C VAL A 388 -11.16 -10.91 -19.50
N THR A 389 -10.44 -11.99 -19.18
CA THR A 389 -9.05 -11.93 -18.70
C THR A 389 -8.06 -11.64 -19.81
N ASP A 390 -8.30 -12.12 -21.03
CA ASP A 390 -7.48 -11.78 -22.20
C ASP A 390 -7.59 -10.30 -22.58
N ALA A 391 -8.78 -9.70 -22.40
CA ALA A 391 -8.95 -8.26 -22.57
C ALA A 391 -8.18 -7.48 -21.50
N ALA A 392 -8.24 -7.92 -20.24
CA ALA A 392 -7.48 -7.34 -19.14
C ALA A 392 -5.96 -7.44 -19.35
N LEU A 393 -5.47 -8.62 -19.76
CA LEU A 393 -4.05 -8.87 -20.08
C LEU A 393 -3.54 -7.86 -21.11
N ARG A 394 -4.28 -7.63 -22.19
CA ARG A 394 -3.91 -6.66 -23.23
C ARG A 394 -3.75 -5.25 -22.68
N LYS A 395 -4.70 -4.78 -21.88
CA LYS A 395 -4.69 -3.41 -21.33
C LYS A 395 -3.60 -3.25 -20.26
N LEU A 396 -3.54 -4.17 -19.30
CA LEU A 396 -2.56 -4.15 -18.22
C LEU A 396 -1.12 -4.30 -18.74
N ALA A 397 -0.90 -5.19 -19.71
CA ALA A 397 0.43 -5.38 -20.28
C ALA A 397 0.91 -4.11 -20.99
N PHE A 398 0.01 -3.41 -21.69
CA PHE A 398 0.34 -2.16 -22.37
C PHE A 398 0.74 -1.07 -21.36
N GLU A 399 -0.09 -0.82 -20.35
CA GLU A 399 0.20 0.21 -19.34
C GLU A 399 1.43 -0.15 -18.48
N GLY A 400 1.56 -1.41 -18.08
CA GLY A 400 2.72 -1.92 -17.34
C GLY A 400 4.02 -1.81 -18.13
N TYR A 401 3.96 -2.02 -19.45
CA TYR A 401 5.11 -1.85 -20.34
C TYR A 401 5.43 -0.37 -20.58
N LEU A 402 4.42 0.49 -20.71
CA LEU A 402 4.61 1.94 -20.76
C LEU A 402 5.29 2.47 -19.49
N LEU A 403 4.91 1.97 -18.33
CA LEU A 403 5.56 2.30 -17.06
C LEU A 403 7.04 1.88 -17.07
N PHE A 404 7.35 0.64 -17.44
CA PHE A 404 8.74 0.18 -17.59
C PHE A 404 9.54 1.09 -18.54
N ARG A 405 8.94 1.46 -19.68
CA ARG A 405 9.58 2.36 -20.64
C ARG A 405 9.79 3.75 -20.08
N ALA A 406 8.83 4.31 -19.36
CA ALA A 406 8.97 5.63 -18.75
C ALA A 406 10.18 5.68 -17.79
N LEU A 407 10.40 4.60 -17.04
CA LEU A 407 11.46 4.53 -16.04
C LEU A 407 12.83 4.18 -16.63
N PHE A 408 12.92 3.23 -17.57
CA PHE A 408 14.22 2.67 -17.98
C PHE A 408 14.55 2.78 -19.46
N ALA A 409 13.54 2.86 -20.33
CA ALA A 409 13.71 2.73 -21.78
C ALA A 409 13.10 3.89 -22.58
N GLY A 410 12.96 5.05 -21.94
CA GLY A 410 12.41 6.26 -22.52
C GLY A 410 13.38 6.91 -23.52
N PRO A 411 12.88 7.83 -24.38
CA PRO A 411 13.75 8.57 -25.30
C PRO A 411 14.80 9.41 -24.55
N GLN A 412 14.44 9.95 -23.38
CA GLN A 412 15.32 10.74 -22.51
C GLN A 412 16.18 9.89 -21.56
N ALA A 413 15.99 8.55 -21.54
CA ALA A 413 16.78 7.69 -20.69
C ALA A 413 18.24 7.62 -21.18
N SER A 414 19.17 7.83 -20.26
CA SER A 414 20.61 7.74 -20.52
C SER A 414 21.00 6.31 -20.95
N PRO A 415 22.15 6.12 -21.63
CA PRO A 415 22.66 4.78 -21.93
C PRO A 415 22.79 3.90 -20.68
N GLN A 416 23.23 4.49 -19.56
CA GLN A 416 23.36 3.83 -18.25
C GLN A 416 22.00 3.38 -17.71
N LEU A 417 20.97 4.24 -17.80
CA LEU A 417 19.63 3.89 -17.33
C LEU A 417 19.00 2.76 -18.17
N LYS A 418 19.25 2.77 -19.49
CA LYS A 418 18.86 1.67 -20.38
C LYS A 418 19.57 0.36 -20.06
N GLN A 419 20.84 0.44 -19.64
CA GLN A 419 21.60 -0.72 -19.19
C GLN A 419 20.97 -1.34 -17.92
N ILE A 420 20.55 -0.51 -16.95
CA ILE A 420 19.79 -0.98 -15.78
C ILE A 420 18.49 -1.66 -16.20
N GLY A 421 17.73 -1.07 -17.13
CA GLY A 421 16.50 -1.68 -17.64
C GLY A 421 16.70 -3.03 -18.33
N THR A 422 17.78 -3.17 -19.11
CA THR A 422 18.15 -4.45 -19.73
C THR A 422 18.57 -5.48 -18.69
N TRP A 423 19.43 -5.10 -17.75
CA TRP A 423 19.85 -5.97 -16.65
C TRP A 423 18.65 -6.43 -15.82
N LEU A 424 17.69 -5.55 -15.51
CA LEU A 424 16.51 -5.91 -14.73
C LEU A 424 15.71 -7.01 -15.44
N ARG A 425 15.50 -6.85 -16.75
CA ARG A 425 14.79 -7.83 -17.58
C ARG A 425 15.53 -9.17 -17.65
N GLU A 426 16.85 -9.13 -17.84
CA GLU A 426 17.68 -10.34 -17.92
C GLU A 426 17.77 -11.06 -16.56
N SER A 427 17.89 -10.31 -15.47
CA SER A 427 17.95 -10.85 -14.10
C SER A 427 16.63 -11.47 -13.66
N LEU A 428 15.51 -10.99 -14.22
CA LEU A 428 14.17 -11.49 -13.97
C LEU A 428 13.65 -12.39 -15.10
N SER A 429 14.55 -13.01 -15.88
CA SER A 429 14.19 -13.89 -17.01
C SER A 429 14.00 -15.36 -16.66
N ASP A 430 14.41 -15.81 -15.47
CA ASP A 430 14.22 -17.17 -14.96
C ASP A 430 13.02 -17.26 -13.99
N ASP A 431 12.60 -18.45 -13.59
CA ASP A 431 11.48 -18.63 -12.66
C ASP A 431 11.91 -18.60 -11.18
N VAL A 432 11.06 -17.98 -10.34
CA VAL A 432 11.15 -17.92 -8.87
C VAL A 432 12.44 -17.23 -8.38
N ARG A 433 12.40 -15.88 -8.39
CA ARG A 433 13.45 -15.00 -7.87
C ARG A 433 12.82 -13.86 -7.07
N THR A 434 13.65 -13.13 -6.31
CA THR A 434 13.21 -11.96 -5.53
C THR A 434 13.79 -10.68 -6.12
N LEU A 435 12.90 -9.75 -6.48
CA LEU A 435 13.21 -8.35 -6.75
C LEU A 435 13.04 -7.57 -5.45
N GLN A 436 14.11 -6.94 -4.98
CA GLN A 436 14.09 -6.02 -3.85
C GLN A 436 14.12 -4.58 -4.37
N VAL A 437 13.10 -3.82 -4.00
CA VAL A 437 13.03 -2.39 -4.26
C VAL A 437 13.06 -1.65 -2.94
N VAL A 438 14.07 -0.80 -2.78
CA VAL A 438 14.19 0.07 -1.61
C VAL A 438 13.93 1.50 -2.07
N SER A 439 12.90 2.15 -1.55
CA SER A 439 12.57 3.49 -2.03
C SER A 439 11.95 4.40 -0.99
N THR A 440 12.07 5.71 -1.23
CA THR A 440 11.26 6.74 -0.59
C THR A 440 10.66 7.65 -1.65
N GLY A 441 9.36 7.92 -1.55
CA GLY A 441 8.63 8.76 -2.51
C GLY A 441 8.60 8.20 -3.95
N PHE A 442 8.73 6.88 -4.12
CA PHE A 442 8.73 6.22 -5.44
C PHE A 442 7.75 5.03 -5.47
N PRO A 443 6.42 5.30 -5.50
CA PRO A 443 5.34 4.33 -5.29
C PRO A 443 5.00 3.51 -6.54
N VAL A 444 6.00 2.97 -7.23
CA VAL A 444 5.78 2.20 -8.46
C VAL A 444 5.09 0.86 -8.14
N PRO A 445 3.99 0.49 -8.83
CA PRO A 445 3.34 -0.80 -8.66
C PRO A 445 4.15 -1.89 -9.37
N TRP A 446 5.30 -2.26 -8.80
CA TRP A 446 6.24 -3.23 -9.36
C TRP A 446 5.59 -4.55 -9.79
N PRO A 447 4.63 -5.15 -9.05
CA PRO A 447 3.94 -6.35 -9.50
C PRO A 447 3.27 -6.22 -10.88
N LEU A 448 2.78 -5.02 -11.22
CA LEU A 448 2.09 -4.72 -12.49
C LEU A 448 3.05 -4.26 -13.61
N MET A 449 4.36 -4.19 -13.35
CA MET A 449 5.33 -3.85 -14.39
C MET A 449 5.46 -5.01 -15.37
N TYR A 450 5.30 -4.72 -16.67
CA TYR A 450 5.36 -5.72 -17.74
C TYR A 450 6.72 -5.67 -18.45
N LEU A 451 7.49 -6.74 -18.35
CA LEU A 451 8.84 -6.84 -18.86
C LEU A 451 8.86 -7.51 -20.23
N ALA A 452 9.20 -6.74 -21.26
CA ALA A 452 9.43 -7.24 -22.61
C ALA A 452 10.52 -6.42 -23.31
N ASP A 453 11.21 -7.00 -24.29
CA ASP A 453 12.15 -6.25 -25.14
C ASP A 453 11.40 -5.28 -26.07
N ARG A 454 10.25 -5.74 -26.56
CA ARG A 454 9.33 -4.99 -27.42
C ARG A 454 7.91 -5.38 -27.03
N PHE A 455 7.01 -4.42 -27.10
CA PHE A 455 5.59 -4.72 -26.97
C PHE A 455 5.10 -5.36 -28.25
N ASP A 456 4.70 -6.62 -28.16
CA ASP A 456 3.94 -7.31 -29.19
C ASP A 456 2.54 -7.56 -28.63
N THR A 457 1.51 -7.34 -29.44
CA THR A 457 0.13 -7.65 -29.07
C THR A 457 -0.15 -9.15 -29.07
N THR A 458 0.74 -9.99 -29.64
CA THR A 458 0.56 -11.45 -29.65
C THR A 458 1.89 -12.22 -29.82
N PRO A 459 2.22 -13.21 -28.96
CA PRO A 459 1.49 -13.61 -27.75
C PRO A 459 1.85 -12.72 -26.55
N LEU A 460 0.83 -12.29 -25.81
CA LEU A 460 0.99 -11.75 -24.46
C LEU A 460 0.98 -12.89 -23.45
N SER A 461 1.67 -12.73 -22.33
CA SER A 461 1.67 -13.70 -21.23
C SER A 461 1.62 -12.99 -19.89
N TRP A 462 0.87 -13.55 -18.95
CA TRP A 462 0.88 -13.12 -17.56
C TRP A 462 2.28 -13.26 -16.92
N ASP A 463 3.10 -14.20 -17.39
CA ASP A 463 4.46 -14.42 -16.87
C ASP A 463 5.41 -13.25 -17.12
N ASN A 464 5.05 -12.32 -18.01
CA ASN A 464 5.85 -11.13 -18.25
C ASN A 464 5.58 -10.02 -17.22
N PHE A 465 4.56 -10.16 -16.37
CA PHE A 465 4.42 -9.29 -15.19
C PHE A 465 5.37 -9.74 -14.09
N VAL A 466 6.10 -8.78 -13.51
CA VAL A 466 7.05 -9.08 -12.42
C VAL A 466 6.34 -9.81 -11.29
N GLY A 467 5.15 -9.39 -10.89
CA GLY A 467 4.41 -9.96 -9.77
C GLY A 467 3.88 -11.37 -9.99
N MET A 468 3.71 -11.81 -11.25
CA MET A 468 3.28 -13.19 -11.59
C MET A 468 4.44 -14.17 -11.65
N ARG A 469 5.66 -13.66 -11.83
CA ARG A 469 6.85 -14.49 -12.02
C ARG A 469 7.79 -14.50 -10.82
N HIS A 470 7.81 -13.41 -10.06
CA HIS A 470 8.81 -13.14 -9.02
C HIS A 470 8.18 -12.65 -7.73
N VAL A 471 8.90 -12.90 -6.64
CA VAL A 471 8.63 -12.27 -5.35
C VAL A 471 9.08 -10.81 -5.45
N VAL A 472 8.19 -9.89 -5.09
CA VAL A 472 8.47 -8.45 -5.10
C VAL A 472 8.49 -7.96 -3.67
N GLU A 473 9.69 -7.62 -3.19
CA GLU A 473 9.91 -7.07 -1.86
C GLU A 473 10.05 -5.55 -1.97
N GLN A 474 9.12 -4.81 -1.37
CA GLN A 474 9.18 -3.36 -1.31
C GLN A 474 9.51 -2.91 0.10
N VAL A 475 10.66 -2.27 0.25
CA VAL A 475 11.13 -1.73 1.54
C VAL A 475 11.19 -0.22 1.46
N THR A 476 10.63 0.41 2.49
CA THR A 476 10.68 1.86 2.63
C THR A 476 12.08 2.27 3.05
N MET A 477 12.63 3.32 2.42
CA MET A 477 13.88 3.94 2.84
C MET A 477 13.62 4.84 4.07
N ALA A 478 13.33 4.21 5.20
CA ALA A 478 13.03 4.89 6.45
C ALA A 478 14.28 5.05 7.34
N LYS A 479 14.26 6.05 8.23
CA LYS A 479 15.29 6.22 9.27
C LYS A 479 15.17 5.07 10.28
N ILE A 480 16.30 4.42 10.60
CA ILE A 480 16.32 3.24 11.47
C ILE A 480 15.94 3.64 12.90
N GLU A 481 14.78 3.20 13.39
CA GLU A 481 14.45 3.31 14.83
C GLU A 481 14.02 2.00 15.50
N THR A 482 13.47 0.99 14.81
CA THR A 482 13.45 -0.45 15.18
C THR A 482 12.47 -1.23 14.27
N HIS A 483 12.89 -2.36 13.67
CA HIS A 483 12.02 -3.26 12.88
C HIS A 483 12.03 -4.67 13.48
N ALA A 484 10.98 -5.45 13.21
CA ALA A 484 10.74 -6.78 13.76
C ALA A 484 11.55 -7.90 13.06
N ASP A 485 11.93 -8.93 13.83
CA ASP A 485 12.34 -10.25 13.34
C ASP A 485 11.35 -10.78 12.29
N PRO A 486 11.78 -11.30 11.12
CA PRO A 486 10.91 -11.91 10.09
C PRO A 486 9.95 -12.97 10.66
N THR A 487 10.30 -13.57 11.79
CA THR A 487 9.50 -14.57 12.48
C THR A 487 8.40 -13.95 13.32
N ILE A 488 7.16 -14.31 12.99
CA ILE A 488 5.99 -14.09 13.84
C ILE A 488 5.85 -15.31 14.75
N ALA A 489 6.18 -15.14 16.03
CA ALA A 489 6.06 -16.21 17.02
C ALA A 489 4.57 -16.60 17.21
N SER A 490 4.26 -17.89 17.07
CA SER A 490 2.93 -18.44 17.35
C SER A 490 2.80 -19.05 18.75
N THR A 491 3.90 -19.08 19.52
CA THR A 491 3.94 -19.58 20.90
C THR A 491 4.24 -18.46 21.90
N PRO A 492 3.56 -18.40 23.08
CA PRO A 492 2.56 -19.37 23.55
C PRO A 492 1.24 -19.34 22.76
N GLU A 493 0.96 -18.23 22.06
CA GLU A 493 -0.23 -18.07 21.22
C GLU A 493 0.02 -17.10 20.07
N LEU A 494 -0.73 -17.25 18.98
CA LEU A 494 -0.79 -16.28 17.89
C LEU A 494 -2.03 -15.39 18.08
N SER A 495 -1.83 -14.13 18.46
CA SER A 495 -2.90 -13.13 18.59
C SER A 495 -3.19 -12.46 17.25
N VAL A 496 -4.46 -12.48 16.85
CA VAL A 496 -4.96 -11.86 15.62
C VAL A 496 -6.09 -10.90 15.97
N ARG A 497 -5.96 -9.64 15.56
CA ARG A 497 -7.07 -8.69 15.58
C ARG A 497 -7.65 -8.52 14.20
N VAL A 498 -8.98 -8.60 14.10
CA VAL A 498 -9.71 -8.37 12.86
C VAL A 498 -10.71 -7.25 13.07
N LEU A 499 -10.69 -6.23 12.21
CA LEU A 499 -11.73 -5.20 12.18
C LEU A 499 -12.58 -5.34 10.92
N PHE A 500 -13.89 -5.43 11.11
CA PHE A 500 -14.86 -5.57 10.04
C PHE A 500 -15.69 -4.31 9.85
N ASN A 501 -15.97 -3.96 8.60
CA ASN A 501 -17.13 -3.15 8.27
C ASN A 501 -18.33 -4.08 7.97
N GLU A 502 -19.26 -4.18 8.91
CA GLU A 502 -20.43 -5.07 8.76
C GLU A 502 -21.37 -4.64 7.63
N GLY A 503 -21.28 -3.39 7.17
CA GLY A 503 -22.05 -2.88 6.04
C GLY A 503 -21.70 -3.56 4.71
N ILE A 504 -20.53 -4.20 4.60
CA ILE A 504 -20.08 -4.89 3.38
C ILE A 504 -21.01 -6.05 3.02
N ASP A 505 -21.52 -6.81 3.99
CA ASP A 505 -22.45 -7.93 3.69
C ASP A 505 -23.79 -7.43 3.16
N ALA A 506 -24.19 -6.19 3.51
CA ALA A 506 -25.44 -5.60 3.05
C ALA A 506 -25.39 -5.17 1.57
N SER A 507 -24.19 -4.94 1.02
CA SER A 507 -23.99 -4.56 -0.39
C SER A 507 -23.50 -5.72 -1.26
N MET A 508 -23.34 -6.93 -0.72
CA MET A 508 -22.71 -8.05 -1.42
C MET A 508 -23.47 -9.37 -1.27
N PRO A 509 -23.93 -9.98 -2.37
CA PRO A 509 -24.61 -11.29 -2.33
C PRO A 509 -23.78 -12.41 -1.70
N SER A 510 -22.45 -12.32 -1.77
CA SER A 510 -21.52 -13.32 -1.24
C SER A 510 -21.34 -13.29 0.28
N HIS A 511 -21.84 -12.26 0.98
CA HIS A 511 -21.69 -12.08 2.43
C HIS A 511 -20.25 -12.37 2.94
N PRO A 512 -19.24 -11.67 2.39
CA PRO A 512 -17.85 -12.00 2.64
C PRO A 512 -17.41 -11.79 4.10
N ILE A 513 -18.05 -10.91 4.86
CA ILE A 513 -17.76 -10.68 6.29
C ILE A 513 -18.22 -11.87 7.12
N ALA A 514 -19.43 -12.38 6.89
CA ALA A 514 -19.91 -13.61 7.51
C ALA A 514 -18.94 -14.77 7.26
N ALA A 515 -18.48 -14.93 6.02
CA ALA A 515 -17.54 -15.98 5.64
C ALA A 515 -16.16 -15.83 6.31
N GLN A 516 -15.67 -14.60 6.49
CA GLN A 516 -14.44 -14.33 7.24
C GLN A 516 -14.59 -14.63 8.74
N ARG A 517 -15.71 -14.24 9.36
CA ARG A 517 -15.96 -14.56 10.77
C ARG A 517 -15.96 -16.06 11.02
N GLU A 518 -16.56 -16.84 10.13
CA GLU A 518 -16.50 -18.30 10.19
C GLU A 518 -15.07 -18.83 10.06
N TYR A 519 -14.30 -18.30 9.09
CA TYR A 519 -12.89 -18.64 8.91
C TYR A 519 -12.07 -18.41 10.19
N TRP A 520 -12.11 -17.21 10.76
CA TRP A 520 -11.29 -16.84 11.91
C TRP A 520 -11.61 -17.61 13.18
N ARG A 521 -12.89 -17.91 13.43
CA ARG A 521 -13.33 -18.72 14.59
C ARG A 521 -12.71 -20.12 14.61
N ASN A 522 -12.39 -20.67 13.44
CA ASN A 522 -11.88 -22.02 13.29
C ASN A 522 -10.34 -22.07 13.12
N ARG A 523 -9.64 -20.94 13.24
CA ARG A 523 -8.21 -20.86 12.88
C ARG A 523 -7.23 -21.19 14.02
N GLY A 524 -7.71 -21.40 15.24
CA GLY A 524 -6.85 -21.73 16.38
C GLY A 524 -5.93 -20.59 16.82
N VAL A 525 -6.37 -19.35 16.62
CA VAL A 525 -5.69 -18.12 17.03
C VAL A 525 -6.42 -17.47 18.21
N VAL A 526 -5.75 -16.60 18.95
CA VAL A 526 -6.41 -15.70 19.90
C VAL A 526 -6.99 -14.54 19.12
N LEU A 527 -8.27 -14.68 18.78
CA LEU A 527 -9.00 -13.72 17.96
C LEU A 527 -9.59 -12.59 18.80
N THR A 528 -9.31 -11.35 18.41
CA THR A 528 -10.07 -10.17 18.86
C THR A 528 -10.77 -9.53 17.67
N GLU A 529 -12.09 -9.41 17.73
CA GLU A 529 -12.88 -8.72 16.70
C GLU A 529 -13.18 -7.27 17.12
N GLY A 530 -13.23 -6.35 16.15
CA GLY A 530 -13.68 -4.97 16.31
C GLY A 530 -14.50 -4.52 15.09
N THR A 531 -15.28 -3.46 15.24
CA THR A 531 -16.15 -2.95 14.16
C THR A 531 -16.15 -1.42 14.05
N THR A 532 -15.60 -0.71 15.03
CA THR A 532 -15.68 0.75 15.18
C THR A 532 -14.31 1.43 15.12
N VAL A 533 -14.29 2.75 14.91
CA VAL A 533 -13.05 3.56 14.97
C VAL A 533 -12.45 3.54 16.38
N ASP A 534 -13.29 3.48 17.42
CA ASP A 534 -12.82 3.35 18.80
C ASP A 534 -12.11 1.99 19.03
N ASP A 535 -12.53 0.90 18.36
CA ASP A 535 -11.79 -0.36 18.39
C ASP A 535 -10.42 -0.22 17.72
N LEU A 536 -10.35 0.54 16.62
CA LEU A 536 -9.09 0.79 15.91
C LEU A 536 -8.14 1.65 16.78
N ILE A 537 -8.54 2.87 17.13
CA ILE A 537 -7.69 3.84 17.84
C ILE A 537 -7.47 3.41 19.29
N GLY A 538 -8.55 3.09 20.00
CA GLY A 538 -8.54 2.84 21.44
C GLY A 538 -8.00 1.47 21.84
N THR A 539 -7.88 0.53 20.90
CA THR A 539 -7.36 -0.82 21.21
C THR A 539 -6.28 -1.28 20.23
N ALA A 540 -6.59 -1.35 18.93
CA ALA A 540 -5.72 -1.96 17.92
C ALA A 540 -4.41 -1.18 17.69
N LEU A 541 -4.46 0.14 17.86
CA LEU A 541 -3.37 1.06 17.56
C LEU A 541 -2.64 1.57 18.81
N THR A 542 -2.88 0.96 19.97
CA THR A 542 -2.24 1.34 21.23
C THR A 542 -0.88 0.65 21.40
N SER A 543 0.06 1.29 22.08
CA SER A 543 1.39 0.69 22.37
C SER A 543 1.31 -0.56 23.26
N SER A 544 0.21 -0.72 23.99
CA SER A 544 -0.10 -1.90 24.82
C SER A 544 -0.64 -3.10 24.05
N THR A 545 -0.95 -2.96 22.76
CA THR A 545 -1.46 -4.10 22.00
C THR A 545 -0.42 -5.21 21.89
N THR A 546 -0.88 -6.45 22.03
CA THR A 546 -0.06 -7.65 21.88
C THR A 546 -0.36 -8.41 20.59
N ASP A 547 -1.22 -7.85 19.71
CA ASP A 547 -1.63 -8.48 18.46
C ASP A 547 -0.44 -8.65 17.50
N LYS A 548 -0.29 -9.86 16.95
CA LYS A 548 0.77 -10.20 15.98
C LYS A 548 0.33 -10.00 14.54
N VAL A 549 -0.97 -10.03 14.29
CA VAL A 549 -1.59 -9.74 13.00
C VAL A 549 -2.73 -8.75 13.23
N LEU A 550 -2.78 -7.72 12.40
CA LEU A 550 -3.91 -6.79 12.31
C LEU A 550 -4.51 -6.90 10.92
N TYR A 551 -5.71 -7.46 10.82
CA TYR A 551 -6.45 -7.58 9.57
C TYR A 551 -7.59 -6.55 9.54
N LEU A 552 -7.51 -5.59 8.62
CA LEU A 552 -8.56 -4.61 8.38
C LEU A 552 -9.35 -5.03 7.14
N TYR A 553 -10.65 -5.29 7.32
CA TYR A 553 -11.58 -5.59 6.25
C TYR A 553 -12.71 -4.57 6.23
N CYS A 554 -12.46 -3.48 5.53
CA CYS A 554 -13.30 -2.29 5.55
C CYS A 554 -13.29 -1.56 4.21
N HIS A 555 -13.89 -0.37 4.15
CA HIS A 555 -13.71 0.52 3.01
C HIS A 555 -12.60 1.52 3.32
N ALA A 556 -11.99 2.06 2.27
CA ALA A 556 -11.14 3.22 2.36
C ALA A 556 -11.43 4.14 1.17
N GLN A 557 -11.27 5.44 1.42
CA GLN A 557 -11.45 6.50 0.44
C GLN A 557 -10.22 7.39 0.45
N THR A 558 -9.70 7.68 -0.73
CA THR A 558 -8.53 8.55 -0.90
C THR A 558 -8.94 9.95 -1.29
N SER A 559 -8.25 10.95 -0.74
CA SER A 559 -8.45 12.34 -1.12
C SER A 559 -7.35 12.78 -2.07
N PRO A 560 -7.64 13.12 -3.34
CA PRO A 560 -6.63 13.45 -4.36
C PRO A 560 -5.88 14.76 -4.10
N SER A 561 -6.33 15.58 -3.15
CA SER A 561 -5.74 16.88 -2.83
C SER A 561 -4.86 16.87 -1.56
N ASP A 562 -5.17 16.00 -0.60
CA ASP A 562 -4.43 15.92 0.67
C ASP A 562 -4.48 14.48 1.21
N ALA A 563 -3.30 13.88 1.40
CA ALA A 563 -3.20 12.54 1.98
C ALA A 563 -3.85 12.46 3.38
N GLN A 564 -3.81 13.54 4.17
CA GLN A 564 -4.38 13.58 5.52
C GLN A 564 -5.91 13.42 5.53
N ASP A 565 -6.59 13.72 4.42
CA ASP A 565 -8.03 13.56 4.27
C ASP A 565 -8.44 12.15 3.83
N SER A 566 -7.48 11.30 3.44
CA SER A 566 -7.78 9.90 3.12
C SER A 566 -8.24 9.16 4.38
N CYS A 567 -9.28 8.34 4.27
CA CYS A 567 -9.95 7.79 5.43
C CYS A 567 -10.26 6.28 5.31
N LEU A 568 -10.30 5.61 6.46
CA LEU A 568 -10.92 4.29 6.61
C LEU A 568 -12.37 4.49 7.02
N ILE A 569 -13.27 3.68 6.46
CA ILE A 569 -14.70 3.71 6.77
C ILE A 569 -15.09 2.36 7.38
N LEU A 570 -15.48 2.40 8.66
CA LEU A 570 -15.84 1.25 9.46
C LEU A 570 -17.37 1.10 9.58
N THR A 571 -17.83 0.19 10.44
CA THR A 571 -19.26 -0.14 10.56
C THR A 571 -20.08 1.10 10.90
N GLY A 572 -21.25 1.23 10.28
CA GLY A 572 -22.12 2.40 10.44
C GLY A 572 -21.69 3.62 9.61
N GLY A 573 -20.73 3.45 8.69
CA GLY A 573 -20.21 4.55 7.87
C GLY A 573 -19.29 5.49 8.65
N GLU A 574 -18.80 5.07 9.80
CA GLU A 574 -17.92 5.87 10.65
C GLU A 574 -16.55 6.06 10.00
N ARG A 575 -16.14 7.32 9.82
CA ARG A 575 -14.94 7.68 9.06
C ARG A 575 -13.81 8.11 9.98
N VAL A 576 -12.61 7.60 9.73
CA VAL A 576 -11.38 8.06 10.37
C VAL A 576 -10.31 8.42 9.34
N THR A 577 -9.87 9.67 9.35
CA THR A 577 -8.85 10.16 8.40
C THR A 577 -7.43 9.85 8.86
N LEU A 578 -6.47 9.88 7.93
CA LEU A 578 -5.04 9.81 8.27
C LEU A 578 -4.62 10.97 9.20
N GLY A 579 -5.18 12.17 9.00
CA GLY A 579 -5.01 13.31 9.90
C GLY A 579 -5.49 13.02 11.31
N GLN A 580 -6.64 12.35 11.47
CA GLN A 580 -7.12 11.93 12.78
C GLN A 580 -6.23 10.83 13.37
N LEU A 581 -5.83 9.83 12.59
CA LEU A 581 -4.93 8.77 13.06
C LEU A 581 -3.59 9.31 13.53
N SER A 582 -3.01 10.30 12.84
CA SER A 582 -1.74 10.92 13.25
C SER A 582 -1.84 11.70 14.57
N VAL A 583 -3.03 12.18 14.93
CA VAL A 583 -3.29 12.91 16.18
C VAL A 583 -3.69 11.98 17.32
N PHE A 584 -4.59 11.03 17.08
CA PHE A 584 -5.21 10.21 18.12
C PHE A 584 -4.56 8.84 18.30
N ALA A 585 -3.77 8.40 17.31
CA ALA A 585 -2.93 7.21 17.37
C ALA A 585 -1.55 7.52 16.78
N PRO A 586 -0.82 8.50 17.34
CA PRO A 586 0.43 9.01 16.78
C PRO A 586 1.49 7.90 16.60
N TRP A 587 2.43 8.08 15.67
CA TRP A 587 3.50 7.10 15.41
C TRP A 587 4.50 7.03 16.58
N GLU A 588 4.60 8.08 17.41
CA GLU A 588 5.37 8.09 18.65
C GLU A 588 4.89 7.00 19.63
N ASP A 589 3.59 6.67 19.58
CA ASP A 589 3.00 5.53 20.29
C ASP A 589 3.15 4.26 19.45
N ALA A 590 4.40 3.79 19.32
CA ALA A 590 4.76 2.65 18.48
C ALA A 590 4.11 1.33 18.94
N LEU A 591 3.74 0.49 17.98
CA LEU A 591 3.20 -0.86 18.15
C LEU A 591 4.32 -1.81 18.59
N THR A 592 4.40 -2.06 19.90
CA THR A 592 5.46 -2.88 20.49
C THR A 592 5.42 -4.33 20.01
N ALA A 593 4.24 -4.88 19.71
CA ALA A 593 4.06 -6.22 19.16
C ALA A 593 4.48 -6.37 17.68
N ARG A 594 4.67 -5.25 16.98
CA ARG A 594 5.07 -5.15 15.57
C ARG A 594 4.23 -6.05 14.64
N PRO A 595 2.89 -5.84 14.59
CA PRO A 595 2.02 -6.72 13.83
C PRO A 595 2.35 -6.71 12.34
N LEU A 596 2.05 -7.82 11.66
CA LEU A 596 1.81 -7.80 10.22
C LEU A 596 0.43 -7.19 9.98
N VAL A 597 0.37 -6.10 9.22
CA VAL A 597 -0.89 -5.43 8.88
C VAL A 597 -1.34 -5.91 7.51
N PHE A 598 -2.58 -6.37 7.42
CA PHE A 598 -3.22 -6.78 6.17
C PHE A 598 -4.44 -5.89 5.93
N LEU A 599 -4.42 -5.12 4.85
CA LEU A 599 -5.44 -4.13 4.50
C LEU A 599 -6.26 -4.61 3.31
N ASN A 600 -7.42 -5.21 3.58
CA ASN A 600 -8.48 -5.38 2.60
C ASN A 600 -9.43 -4.17 2.66
N ALA A 601 -8.95 -3.05 2.14
CA ALA A 601 -9.72 -1.83 2.00
C ALA A 601 -9.41 -1.17 0.65
N CYS A 602 -10.42 -0.68 -0.06
CA CYS A 602 -10.23 -0.05 -1.38
C CYS A 602 -9.28 1.14 -1.32
N GLU A 603 -8.54 1.38 -2.39
CA GLU A 603 -7.76 2.61 -2.55
C GLU A 603 -6.74 2.85 -1.42
N SER A 604 -6.09 1.83 -0.86
CA SER A 604 -4.94 2.11 0.03
C SER A 604 -3.74 2.78 -0.68
N ALA A 605 -3.84 3.00 -2.01
CA ALA A 605 -2.73 3.43 -2.85
C ALA A 605 -3.02 4.51 -3.94
N GLU A 606 -4.23 5.03 -4.17
CA GLU A 606 -4.52 6.12 -5.15
C GLU A 606 -4.58 7.51 -4.45
N LEU A 607 -4.27 8.71 -4.99
CA LEU A 607 -4.08 9.19 -6.36
C LEU A 607 -3.32 10.55 -6.42
N THR A 608 -1.99 10.55 -6.25
CA THR A 608 -0.95 11.38 -6.89
C THR A 608 0.40 10.74 -6.46
N PRO A 609 1.56 11.08 -7.04
CA PRO A 609 2.85 10.57 -6.60
C PRO A 609 3.27 11.13 -5.22
N ASP A 610 2.49 12.06 -4.66
CA ASP A 610 2.57 12.51 -3.25
C ASP A 610 2.00 11.47 -2.27
N PHE A 611 1.31 10.43 -2.75
CA PHE A 611 0.48 9.50 -1.95
C PHE A 611 1.27 8.32 -1.39
N TYR A 612 2.59 8.40 -1.42
CA TYR A 612 3.38 7.50 -0.60
C TYR A 612 3.07 7.73 0.90
N ASP A 613 2.54 8.89 1.31
CA ASP A 613 2.13 9.21 2.70
C ASP A 613 0.78 8.58 3.17
N GLY A 614 0.33 7.51 2.51
CA GLY A 614 -0.91 6.79 2.83
C GLY A 614 -0.82 5.86 4.06
N PHE A 615 -1.83 5.00 4.20
CA PHE A 615 -1.93 4.04 5.32
C PHE A 615 -0.70 3.14 5.46
N VAL A 616 -0.07 2.73 4.36
CA VAL A 616 1.14 1.88 4.38
C VAL A 616 2.27 2.55 5.18
N LEU A 617 2.61 3.81 4.87
CA LEU A 617 3.66 4.51 5.62
C LEU A 617 3.24 4.80 7.05
N TYR A 618 1.97 5.15 7.29
CA TYR A 618 1.47 5.34 8.65
C TYR A 618 1.68 4.09 9.52
N PHE A 619 1.26 2.91 9.06
CA PHE A 619 1.43 1.67 9.83
C PHE A 619 2.89 1.28 10.01
N LEU A 620 3.73 1.43 8.96
CA LEU A 620 5.16 1.17 9.05
C LEU A 620 5.85 2.12 10.04
N ALA A 621 5.55 3.42 9.99
CA ALA A 621 6.06 4.42 10.93
C ALA A 621 5.60 4.14 12.37
N LYS A 622 4.39 3.62 12.54
CA LYS A 622 3.87 3.17 13.84
C LYS A 622 4.50 1.86 14.34
N GLY A 623 5.40 1.23 13.58
CA GLY A 623 6.15 0.05 14.00
C GLY A 623 5.57 -1.29 13.54
N ALA A 624 4.61 -1.31 12.60
CA ALA A 624 4.23 -2.54 11.93
C ALA A 624 5.44 -3.20 11.26
N ARG A 625 5.52 -4.53 11.29
CA ARG A 625 6.63 -5.25 10.64
C ARG A 625 6.52 -5.28 9.13
N GLY A 626 5.32 -5.06 8.63
CA GLY A 626 4.97 -5.12 7.23
C GLY A 626 3.53 -4.75 7.02
N VAL A 627 3.23 -4.24 5.83
CA VAL A 627 1.88 -3.93 5.39
C VAL A 627 1.63 -4.59 4.05
N ILE A 628 0.52 -5.31 3.95
CA ILE A 628 -0.04 -5.79 2.69
C ILE A 628 -1.29 -4.95 2.41
N GLY A 629 -1.39 -4.37 1.22
CA GLY A 629 -2.53 -3.55 0.81
C GLY A 629 -2.83 -3.71 -0.67
N THR A 630 -3.90 -3.07 -1.15
CA THR A 630 -4.34 -3.18 -2.54
C THR A 630 -4.08 -1.91 -3.34
N GLU A 631 -3.64 -2.06 -4.58
CA GLU A 631 -3.29 -0.96 -5.51
C GLU A 631 -4.49 -0.15 -5.99
N CYS A 632 -5.70 -0.72 -5.99
CA CYS A 632 -6.94 -0.03 -6.35
C CYS A 632 -8.14 -0.63 -5.61
N LYS A 633 -9.36 -0.27 -6.05
CA LYS A 633 -10.57 -0.91 -5.56
C LYS A 633 -10.54 -2.43 -5.77
N THR A 634 -10.99 -3.20 -4.79
CA THR A 634 -10.94 -4.67 -4.82
C THR A 634 -12.35 -5.27 -4.65
N PRO A 635 -12.74 -6.26 -5.46
CA PRO A 635 -13.99 -7.00 -5.25
C PRO A 635 -14.03 -7.67 -3.87
N GLY A 636 -15.14 -7.57 -3.16
CA GLY A 636 -15.24 -8.10 -1.80
C GLY A 636 -15.14 -9.63 -1.76
N LEU A 637 -15.77 -10.33 -2.71
CA LEU A 637 -15.63 -11.79 -2.80
C LEU A 637 -14.17 -12.21 -2.98
N PHE A 638 -13.47 -11.62 -3.97
CA PHE A 638 -12.06 -11.92 -4.22
C PHE A 638 -11.19 -11.63 -3.01
N ALA A 639 -11.36 -10.45 -2.38
CA ALA A 639 -10.60 -10.06 -1.20
C ALA A 639 -10.77 -11.06 -0.04
N SER A 640 -11.98 -11.59 0.14
CA SER A 640 -12.26 -12.60 1.16
C SER A 640 -11.54 -13.91 0.88
N GLU A 641 -11.70 -14.47 -0.32
CA GLU A 641 -11.07 -15.75 -0.68
C GLU A 641 -9.54 -15.66 -0.72
N TRP A 642 -9.02 -14.54 -1.21
CA TRP A 642 -7.59 -14.25 -1.21
C TRP A 642 -7.02 -14.21 0.21
N ALA A 643 -7.67 -13.49 1.14
CA ALA A 643 -7.20 -13.38 2.52
C ALA A 643 -7.23 -14.74 3.24
N LYS A 644 -8.28 -15.55 3.07
CA LYS A 644 -8.34 -16.91 3.66
C LYS A 644 -7.18 -17.76 3.16
N ALA A 645 -6.97 -17.80 1.85
CA ALA A 645 -5.87 -18.52 1.23
C ALA A 645 -4.50 -18.03 1.71
N PHE A 646 -4.32 -16.71 1.85
CA PHE A 646 -3.09 -16.12 2.35
C PHE A 646 -2.78 -16.53 3.80
N PHE A 647 -3.72 -16.39 4.72
CA PHE A 647 -3.52 -16.77 6.11
C PHE A 647 -3.43 -18.28 6.30
N ASP A 648 -4.02 -19.06 5.39
CA ASP A 648 -3.85 -20.51 5.37
C ASP A 648 -2.39 -20.92 5.18
N GLU A 649 -1.76 -20.40 4.13
CA GLU A 649 -0.37 -20.69 3.80
C GLU A 649 0.61 -20.04 4.78
N LEU A 650 0.40 -18.77 5.15
CA LEU A 650 1.29 -18.06 6.08
C LEU A 650 1.35 -18.76 7.44
N PHE A 651 0.20 -19.16 7.99
CA PHE A 651 0.17 -19.83 9.29
C PHE A 651 0.62 -21.30 9.20
N ALA A 652 0.68 -21.87 8.00
CA ALA A 652 1.38 -23.15 7.76
C ALA A 652 2.92 -23.01 7.80
N GLY A 653 3.43 -21.80 8.02
CA GLY A 653 4.87 -21.51 8.15
C GLY A 653 5.56 -21.21 6.83
N ASN A 654 4.81 -21.03 5.74
CA ASN A 654 5.36 -20.66 4.45
C ASN A 654 5.80 -19.19 4.43
N ALA A 655 6.87 -18.88 3.69
CA ALA A 655 7.40 -17.52 3.58
C ALA A 655 6.41 -16.63 2.82
N LEU A 656 6.09 -15.46 3.39
CA LEU A 656 5.08 -14.53 2.91
C LEU A 656 5.22 -14.21 1.41
N GLY A 657 6.45 -13.94 0.95
CA GLY A 657 6.71 -13.64 -0.46
C GLY A 657 6.38 -14.80 -1.39
N GLU A 658 6.75 -16.01 -1.01
CA GLU A 658 6.44 -17.25 -1.74
C GLU A 658 4.92 -17.47 -1.74
N VAL A 659 4.26 -17.30 -0.59
CA VAL A 659 2.78 -17.37 -0.48
C VAL A 659 2.11 -16.43 -1.47
N VAL A 660 2.49 -15.15 -1.50
CA VAL A 660 1.87 -14.18 -2.41
C VAL A 660 2.07 -14.55 -3.88
N LEU A 661 3.27 -15.00 -4.27
CA LEU A 661 3.55 -15.42 -5.63
C LEU A 661 2.78 -16.69 -6.02
N ASP A 662 2.72 -17.68 -5.14
CA ASP A 662 2.03 -18.94 -5.38
C ASP A 662 0.52 -18.71 -5.47
N LEU A 663 -0.05 -17.87 -4.60
CA LEU A 663 -1.46 -17.51 -4.68
C LEU A 663 -1.80 -16.75 -5.96
N ARG A 664 -0.93 -15.84 -6.40
CA ARG A 664 -1.11 -15.12 -7.67
C ARG A 664 -1.25 -16.08 -8.83
N ARG A 665 -0.38 -17.09 -8.88
CA ARG A 665 -0.40 -18.14 -9.91
C ARG A 665 -1.59 -19.08 -9.74
N ARG A 666 -1.91 -19.49 -8.52
CA ARG A 666 -3.02 -20.39 -8.21
C ARG A 666 -4.36 -19.80 -8.59
N PHE A 667 -4.64 -18.54 -8.22
CA PHE A 667 -5.89 -17.89 -8.60
C PHE A 667 -5.97 -17.65 -10.11
N LEU A 668 -4.83 -17.38 -10.76
CA LEU A 668 -4.80 -17.31 -12.22
C LEU A 668 -5.01 -18.69 -12.88
N SER A 669 -4.47 -19.79 -12.35
CA SER A 669 -4.62 -21.12 -12.95
C SER A 669 -5.99 -21.73 -12.69
N ASP A 670 -6.50 -21.58 -11.47
CA ASP A 670 -7.66 -22.32 -10.98
C ASP A 670 -8.95 -21.56 -11.26
N HIS A 671 -8.89 -20.22 -11.19
CA HIS A 671 -10.04 -19.32 -11.36
C HIS A 671 -9.92 -18.41 -12.57
N ASN A 672 -8.81 -18.49 -13.32
CA ASN A 672 -8.51 -17.54 -14.39
C ASN A 672 -8.53 -16.08 -13.89
N ASN A 673 -8.17 -15.85 -12.63
CA ASN A 673 -8.36 -14.58 -11.95
C ASN A 673 -7.01 -13.92 -11.60
N PRO A 674 -6.59 -12.85 -12.32
CA PRO A 674 -5.29 -12.20 -12.12
C PRO A 674 -5.28 -11.18 -10.98
N LEU A 675 -6.37 -11.04 -10.21
CA LEU A 675 -6.52 -9.99 -9.19
C LEU A 675 -5.54 -10.14 -8.01
N GLY A 676 -4.79 -11.24 -7.90
CA GLY A 676 -3.66 -11.33 -6.98
C GLY A 676 -2.57 -10.27 -7.26
N LEU A 677 -2.52 -9.70 -8.49
CA LEU A 677 -1.64 -8.57 -8.83
C LEU A 677 -2.02 -7.26 -8.12
N LEU A 678 -3.25 -7.16 -7.58
CA LEU A 678 -3.69 -6.00 -6.80
C LEU A 678 -2.89 -5.84 -5.51
N TYR A 679 -2.38 -6.92 -4.95
CA TYR A 679 -1.78 -6.92 -3.62
C TYR A 679 -0.32 -6.46 -3.66
N GLY A 680 -0.07 -5.27 -3.13
CA GLY A 680 1.25 -4.73 -2.84
C GLY A 680 1.79 -5.27 -1.52
N VAL A 681 3.05 -5.69 -1.53
CA VAL A 681 3.73 -6.24 -0.34
C VAL A 681 4.81 -5.26 0.10
N HIS A 682 4.60 -4.63 1.25
CA HIS A 682 5.54 -3.71 1.90
C HIS A 682 6.06 -4.33 3.20
N CYS A 683 6.81 -5.41 3.09
CA CYS A 683 7.36 -6.15 4.21
C CYS A 683 8.62 -6.92 3.81
N ASP A 684 9.31 -7.48 4.78
CA ASP A 684 10.28 -8.55 4.53
C ASP A 684 9.56 -9.77 3.96
N THR A 685 9.95 -10.20 2.77
CA THR A 685 9.29 -11.32 2.07
C THR A 685 9.62 -12.68 2.64
N ASP A 686 10.65 -12.79 3.50
CA ASP A 686 10.97 -14.01 4.26
C ASP A 686 10.15 -14.14 5.55
N THR A 687 9.17 -13.26 5.76
CA THR A 687 8.27 -13.32 6.92
C THR A 687 7.56 -14.67 7.02
N VAL A 688 7.63 -15.32 8.18
CA VAL A 688 7.00 -16.61 8.46
C VAL A 688 6.29 -16.60 9.81
N VAL A 689 5.31 -17.47 10.00
CA VAL A 689 4.79 -17.81 11.34
C VAL A 689 5.51 -19.06 11.85
N ALA A 690 6.15 -18.97 13.01
CA ALA A 690 6.89 -20.09 13.59
C ALA A 690 6.57 -20.29 15.09
N PRO A 691 6.38 -21.55 15.54
CA PRO A 691 6.12 -22.73 14.71
C PRO A 691 4.84 -22.57 13.86
N ALA A 692 4.71 -23.36 12.79
CA ALA A 692 3.48 -23.42 12.02
C ALA A 692 2.29 -23.81 12.92
N LEU A 693 1.12 -23.23 12.67
CA LEU A 693 -0.12 -23.65 13.35
C LEU A 693 -0.50 -25.04 12.85
N VAL A 694 -0.77 -25.96 13.79
CA VAL A 694 -1.25 -27.30 13.45
C VAL A 694 -2.65 -27.17 12.83
N PRO A 695 -2.92 -27.75 11.66
CA PRO A 695 -4.26 -27.76 11.08
C PRO A 695 -5.24 -28.37 12.08
N GLN A 696 -6.26 -27.61 12.48
CA GLN A 696 -7.33 -28.17 13.30
C GLN A 696 -8.07 -29.21 12.45
N SER A 697 -7.79 -30.49 12.71
CA SER A 697 -8.53 -31.59 12.09
C SER A 697 -9.99 -31.45 12.53
N GLY A 698 -10.89 -31.22 11.57
CA GLY A 698 -12.29 -30.90 11.81
C GLY A 698 -12.96 -31.80 12.85
N ARG A 699 -13.73 -31.17 13.74
CA ARG A 699 -14.73 -31.84 14.57
C ARG A 699 -16.12 -31.58 14.04
#